data_AF-A0A841MMX5-F1
#
_entry.id   AF-A0A841MMX5-F1
#
_cell.length_a   1.000
_cell.length_b   1.000
_cell.length_c   1.000
_cell.angle_alpha   90.00
_cell.angle_beta   90.00
_cell.angle_gamma   90.00
#
_symmetry.space_group_name_H-M   'P 1'
#
loop_
_entity.id
_entity.type
_entity.pdbx_description
1 polymer ?
#
loop_
_entity_poly.entity_id
_entity_poly.type
_entity_poly.pdbx_seq_one_letter_code
_entity_poly.pdbx_strand_id
1 'polypeptide(L)'
;MEKYCCFLHPKKDYSEKELKDFCPECGNPYGFPLFEETRPTQIGEYKVLDALERGYYGATYIVEKSTAIRTQKRVLKVVPKEVYRFFGKDFQEECRAHAEAAEGTQHIVDIDDIFEDHISFGDTSIECHVAILQYVKGKTLKHLIASENQLKATAIGQIAIDLLKVLSELESKKLFHNDLHPGNIIIEELEPERRRLGELDDTIKAVAIDFGSLASKTQSGDKSNRVGDLHRVAITLDQLSKKILDLPGSSDERDYRLASLLEERAKILLPSVKNQRTFEFSEIIDQIKSSSIQVSSPWKAALELKNFRDSYNAQTMLPWFVPSLLVDDDDRWISRISSRGPLVITGMRGCGKTMLLRALQFHARAIPINETEKDTELTARLEKEGYLGLYVSCTRLLDSHGLMDKPIHQPFPRLFLAYAIEAISAIKHLRELNRECVRHDSFISIAKVVAQYVEGTEEITNIPSEHEVEVFLKRALNSLSKGESKHIITANPAVSFPVLAQAIRECSEVWNNSYVFFLLDDVSTRFLNDDNIIHLVSTLLFQDQYCAFKFTTEMQTLEMVINSPGNIEQAREGRDYDVFDLGNEVNEKVHANKSEGTRFVEKILLKRSKFHSGHPKHLIPSQVLGDATLKSIAENIARKAKASDKKGLYHGITAIASVCVGDIGDIITLYDMILNRNVKNFPVSREAQNECYLDLCNSRLYHINRRESRLYDFAESFAKATHHLLVQSYKAREAEGEGSKLRLRQYSSIFINITTGNIERQYEQVRELIDAGIFNFSGGPEASRTNRQGVNPQQQFKLVYRKLYGVTNHIGLSNADRFELSGEELEDWLNNPKKGKDILIRNLKTEVPDELPFTDNEGTSEEPYKQEEIVIQTTLWEQETLSQEPIIDPESTKKLEQLAIEKLPILEDLTLNDLCKTDKGLHFIAGLGFEERTLESLHRWLNCATISQVDLIEFKEAGNKNSMIQSLDVEKLPYKIHPVDQAIESGIQFNDDLTVDITGLPKAVIFNIIRTVLNNRKRVNVVFTEAEKHYPLEEVIKKLLEEYRESDHTQFLESLTDVLKGESGPYKLIPLMPKNIDNYSSRRVLIAFSSPKHERLFTLLDEREYDKIHIIVPSGSSPQDQLARIAAHVAIRRFNHAEIVESHADDLKSLIEYLAITYQRYFVEQTFSFEIALTGSKIQTVASASICSSFMVSQVWYVQPKSWDPKRFTEGTKETSVFSLYKN
;
A
#
# COMPACT_ATOMS: atom_id res chain seq x y z
N MET A 1 40.81 -15.82 -17.87
CA MET A 1 41.63 -16.94 -18.37
C MET A 1 40.87 -18.23 -18.08
N GLU A 2 41.02 -19.26 -18.90
CA GLU A 2 40.29 -20.53 -18.74
C GLU A 2 41.26 -21.71 -18.85
N LYS A 3 40.79 -22.92 -18.53
CA LYS A 3 41.63 -24.12 -18.57
C LYS A 3 41.50 -24.76 -19.94
N TYR A 4 42.62 -24.93 -20.62
CA TYR A 4 42.68 -25.61 -21.91
C TYR A 4 43.67 -26.76 -21.87
N CYS A 5 43.26 -27.89 -22.45
CA CYS A 5 44.17 -28.93 -22.89
C CYS A 5 44.63 -28.60 -24.31
N CYS A 6 45.88 -28.92 -24.68
CA CYS A 6 46.29 -28.74 -26.07
C CYS A 6 45.48 -29.70 -26.95
N PHE A 7 44.94 -29.18 -28.06
CA PHE A 7 44.10 -29.94 -29.00
C PHE A 7 44.89 -31.07 -29.70
N LEU A 8 46.21 -30.94 -29.81
CA LEU A 8 47.08 -31.93 -30.45
C LEU A 8 47.85 -32.79 -29.45
N HIS A 9 48.21 -32.22 -28.31
CA HIS A 9 49.13 -32.83 -27.34
C HIS A 9 48.47 -32.89 -25.95
N PRO A 10 47.54 -33.84 -25.72
CA PRO A 10 46.79 -33.88 -24.48
C PRO A 10 47.68 -34.14 -23.27
N LYS A 11 47.54 -33.30 -22.24
CA LYS A 11 48.22 -33.43 -20.95
C LYS A 11 47.29 -33.12 -19.79
N LYS A 12 47.57 -33.71 -18.62
CA LYS A 12 46.91 -33.39 -17.35
C LYS A 12 47.42 -32.06 -16.79
N ASP A 13 47.21 -30.98 -17.54
CA ASP A 13 47.52 -29.62 -17.12
C ASP A 13 46.21 -28.83 -16.98
N TYR A 14 46.00 -28.29 -15.79
CA TYR A 14 44.81 -27.54 -15.39
C TYR A 14 45.13 -26.10 -15.00
N SER A 15 46.32 -25.61 -15.36
CA SER A 15 46.65 -24.19 -15.27
C SER A 15 45.78 -23.37 -16.22
N GLU A 16 45.43 -22.16 -15.78
CA GLU A 16 44.70 -21.18 -16.60
C GLU A 16 45.60 -20.59 -17.67
N LYS A 17 45.05 -20.43 -18.88
CA LYS A 17 45.75 -19.97 -20.08
C LYS A 17 44.87 -19.04 -20.90
N GLU A 18 45.47 -18.26 -21.76
CA GLU A 18 44.80 -17.52 -22.83
C GLU A 18 44.77 -18.33 -24.13
N LEU A 19 43.80 -18.07 -25.00
CA LEU A 19 43.70 -18.74 -26.31
C LEU A 19 44.93 -18.46 -27.20
N LYS A 20 45.67 -17.39 -26.93
CA LYS A 20 46.89 -17.01 -27.66
C LYS A 20 48.16 -17.63 -27.07
N ASP A 21 48.10 -18.23 -25.89
CA ASP A 21 49.25 -18.91 -25.29
C ASP A 21 49.62 -20.14 -26.12
N PHE A 22 50.89 -20.49 -26.16
CA PHE A 22 51.39 -21.60 -26.99
C PHE A 22 51.63 -22.86 -26.18
N CYS A 23 51.27 -24.01 -26.76
CA CYS A 23 51.64 -25.30 -26.23
C CYS A 23 53.15 -25.52 -26.38
N PRO A 24 53.88 -25.92 -25.33
CA PRO A 24 55.33 -26.10 -25.39
C PRO A 24 55.78 -27.30 -26.23
N GLU A 25 54.87 -28.18 -26.65
CA GLU A 25 55.21 -29.36 -27.48
C GLU A 25 54.99 -29.14 -28.98
N CYS A 26 53.77 -28.75 -29.39
CA CYS A 26 53.50 -28.47 -30.80
C CYS A 26 53.82 -27.05 -31.24
N GLY A 27 54.00 -26.10 -30.32
CA GLY A 27 54.11 -24.68 -30.66
C GLY A 27 52.84 -24.06 -31.23
N ASN A 28 51.69 -24.75 -31.17
CA ASN A 28 50.40 -24.19 -31.58
C ASN A 28 49.72 -23.44 -30.41
N PRO A 29 48.96 -22.38 -30.69
CA PRO A 29 48.21 -21.66 -29.67
C PRO A 29 47.09 -22.53 -29.08
N TYR A 30 46.75 -22.35 -27.80
CA TYR A 30 45.67 -23.12 -27.15
C TYR A 30 44.28 -22.86 -27.76
N GLY A 31 44.13 -21.74 -28.46
CA GLY A 31 42.96 -21.42 -29.27
C GLY A 31 42.87 -22.17 -30.59
N PHE A 32 43.87 -22.98 -30.97
CA PHE A 32 43.72 -23.92 -32.08
C PHE A 32 42.58 -24.92 -31.78
N PRO A 33 41.63 -25.15 -32.70
CA PRO A 33 41.55 -24.69 -34.10
C PRO A 33 40.41 -23.66 -34.35
N LEU A 34 40.27 -22.65 -33.50
CA LEU A 34 39.26 -21.59 -33.68
C LEU A 34 39.68 -20.52 -34.69
N PHE A 35 40.98 -20.28 -34.84
CA PHE A 35 41.50 -19.18 -35.67
C PHE A 35 41.23 -19.42 -37.15
N GLU A 36 40.96 -18.35 -37.89
CA GLU A 36 40.48 -18.37 -39.28
C GLU A 36 41.38 -19.20 -40.22
N GLU A 37 42.70 -19.14 -40.04
CA GLU A 37 43.71 -19.89 -40.80
C GLU A 37 43.65 -21.42 -40.57
N THR A 38 43.12 -21.82 -39.42
CA THR A 38 43.08 -23.23 -38.96
C THR A 38 41.67 -23.78 -38.86
N ARG A 39 40.65 -22.93 -39.04
CA ARG A 39 39.24 -23.29 -38.97
C ARG A 39 38.87 -24.13 -40.19
N PRO A 40 38.21 -25.29 -40.01
CA PRO A 40 37.77 -26.10 -41.13
C PRO A 40 36.66 -25.37 -41.90
N THR A 41 36.65 -25.48 -43.22
CA THR A 41 35.56 -24.93 -44.07
C THR A 41 34.36 -25.88 -44.15
N GLN A 42 34.60 -27.17 -43.97
CA GLN A 42 33.60 -28.24 -44.03
C GLN A 42 34.01 -29.39 -43.10
N ILE A 43 33.03 -30.01 -42.43
CA ILE A 43 33.21 -31.21 -41.60
C ILE A 43 32.12 -32.21 -42.02
N GLY A 44 32.50 -33.37 -42.56
CA GLY A 44 31.57 -34.28 -43.22
C GLY A 44 30.69 -33.57 -44.26
N GLU A 45 29.37 -33.70 -44.11
CA GLU A 45 28.36 -33.05 -44.97
C GLU A 45 27.99 -31.62 -44.52
N TYR A 46 28.61 -31.10 -43.48
CA TYR A 46 28.24 -29.83 -42.86
C TYR A 46 29.20 -28.71 -43.26
N LYS A 47 28.64 -27.61 -43.78
CA LYS A 47 29.41 -26.41 -44.07
C LYS A 47 29.63 -25.62 -42.79
N VAL A 48 30.89 -25.31 -42.45
CA VAL A 48 31.21 -24.49 -41.28
C VAL A 48 30.93 -23.03 -41.59
N LEU A 49 30.09 -22.40 -40.75
CA LEU A 49 29.77 -20.98 -40.86
C LEU A 49 30.72 -20.16 -39.98
N ASP A 50 30.88 -20.58 -38.71
CA ASP A 50 31.76 -19.90 -37.77
C ASP A 50 32.26 -20.82 -36.65
N ALA A 51 33.36 -20.42 -36.00
CA ALA A 51 33.85 -21.04 -34.78
C ALA A 51 33.19 -20.36 -33.57
N LEU A 52 32.64 -21.16 -32.65
CA LEU A 52 31.97 -20.65 -31.45
C LEU A 52 32.94 -20.52 -30.30
N GLU A 53 33.47 -21.66 -29.84
CA GLU A 53 34.18 -21.73 -28.57
C GLU A 53 35.14 -22.91 -28.50
N ARG A 54 36.19 -22.76 -27.69
CA ARG A 54 37.16 -23.80 -27.35
C ARG A 54 36.90 -24.24 -25.92
N GLY A 55 36.42 -25.47 -25.72
CA GLY A 55 36.31 -26.06 -24.39
C GLY A 55 37.64 -26.66 -23.91
N TYR A 56 37.65 -27.38 -22.78
CA TYR A 56 38.87 -28.04 -22.31
C TYR A 56 39.36 -29.12 -23.31
N TYR A 57 38.45 -29.95 -23.83
CA TYR A 57 38.77 -31.09 -24.71
C TYR A 57 38.63 -30.81 -26.21
N GLY A 58 37.65 -29.99 -26.62
CA GLY A 58 37.29 -29.82 -28.04
C GLY A 58 36.95 -28.39 -28.47
N ALA A 59 36.60 -28.25 -29.73
CA ALA A 59 36.16 -27.00 -30.35
C ALA A 59 34.73 -27.13 -30.85
N THR A 60 33.98 -26.04 -30.83
CA THR A 60 32.58 -25.99 -31.27
C THR A 60 32.42 -25.06 -32.45
N TYR A 61 31.61 -25.46 -33.43
CA TYR A 61 31.38 -24.72 -34.67
C TYR A 61 29.89 -24.60 -34.95
N ILE A 62 29.42 -23.42 -35.39
CA ILE A 62 28.11 -23.31 -36.04
C ILE A 62 28.29 -23.81 -37.46
N VAL A 63 27.44 -24.74 -37.86
CA VAL A 63 27.42 -25.31 -39.19
C VAL A 63 26.04 -25.23 -39.82
N GLU A 64 26.01 -25.45 -41.12
CA GLU A 64 24.79 -25.52 -41.90
C GLU A 64 24.74 -26.83 -42.68
N LYS A 65 23.62 -27.54 -42.55
CA LYS A 65 23.28 -28.70 -43.38
C LYS A 65 22.21 -28.29 -44.39
N SER A 66 22.59 -28.26 -45.65
CA SER A 66 21.65 -28.04 -46.74
C SER A 66 21.10 -29.37 -47.23
N THR A 67 19.77 -29.54 -47.19
CA THR A 67 19.08 -30.66 -47.83
C THR A 67 18.31 -30.15 -49.06
N ALA A 68 17.75 -31.05 -49.87
CA ALA A 68 16.98 -30.65 -51.06
C ALA A 68 15.74 -29.78 -50.76
N ILE A 69 15.27 -29.74 -49.50
CA ILE A 69 14.01 -29.10 -49.10
C ILE A 69 14.23 -27.97 -48.10
N ARG A 70 15.23 -28.10 -47.22
CA ARG A 70 15.48 -27.13 -46.14
C ARG A 70 16.94 -27.02 -45.81
N THR A 71 17.32 -25.86 -45.30
CA THR A 71 18.63 -25.60 -44.75
C THR A 71 18.51 -25.44 -43.24
N GLN A 72 19.30 -26.19 -42.48
CA GLN A 72 19.23 -26.19 -41.02
C GLN A 72 20.58 -25.87 -40.39
N LYS A 73 20.58 -24.97 -39.41
CA LYS A 73 21.73 -24.69 -38.56
C LYS A 73 21.87 -25.76 -37.47
N ARG A 74 23.11 -26.13 -37.19
CA ARG A 74 23.53 -27.08 -36.15
C ARG A 74 24.81 -26.60 -35.48
N VAL A 75 25.13 -27.19 -34.34
CA VAL A 75 26.42 -27.01 -33.67
C VAL A 75 27.17 -28.33 -33.73
N LEU A 76 28.41 -28.32 -34.21
CA LEU A 76 29.30 -29.48 -34.14
C LEU A 76 30.28 -29.29 -32.99
N LYS A 77 30.26 -30.21 -32.02
CA LYS A 77 31.30 -30.32 -31.00
C LYS A 77 32.33 -31.34 -31.47
N VAL A 78 33.53 -30.86 -31.75
CA VAL A 78 34.62 -31.61 -32.37
C VAL A 78 35.71 -31.86 -31.35
N VAL A 79 36.03 -33.13 -31.11
CA VAL A 79 37.06 -33.52 -30.16
C VAL A 79 38.03 -34.53 -30.79
N PRO A 80 39.35 -34.31 -30.71
CA PRO A 80 40.34 -35.29 -31.17
C PRO A 80 40.22 -36.62 -30.42
N LYS A 81 40.26 -37.75 -31.14
CA LYS A 81 40.18 -39.09 -30.53
C LYS A 81 41.29 -39.33 -29.50
N GLU A 82 42.48 -38.81 -29.79
CA GLU A 82 43.66 -38.95 -28.92
C GLU A 82 43.46 -38.30 -27.55
N VAL A 83 42.71 -37.19 -27.47
CA VAL A 83 42.34 -36.55 -26.21
C VAL A 83 41.49 -37.51 -25.37
N TYR A 84 40.44 -38.10 -25.93
CA TYR A 84 39.58 -39.05 -25.20
C TYR A 84 40.33 -40.30 -24.78
N ARG A 85 41.19 -40.86 -25.66
CA ARG A 85 42.08 -41.99 -25.33
C ARG A 85 43.01 -41.66 -24.16
N PHE A 86 43.60 -40.47 -24.14
CA PHE A 86 44.52 -40.05 -23.07
C PHE A 86 43.82 -39.90 -21.71
N PHE A 87 42.61 -39.33 -21.70
CA PHE A 87 41.82 -39.15 -20.47
C PHE A 87 41.02 -40.40 -20.06
N GLY A 88 41.01 -41.45 -20.88
CA GLY A 88 40.28 -42.70 -20.60
C GLY A 88 38.76 -42.50 -20.62
N LYS A 89 38.24 -41.64 -21.50
CA LYS A 89 36.81 -41.35 -21.65
C LYS A 89 36.21 -42.14 -22.82
N ASP A 90 34.94 -42.51 -22.70
CA ASP A 90 34.13 -43.09 -23.77
C ASP A 90 33.19 -42.02 -24.34
N PHE A 91 33.37 -41.67 -25.61
CA PHE A 91 32.58 -40.64 -26.29
C PHE A 91 31.14 -41.10 -26.58
N GLN A 92 30.93 -42.37 -26.91
CA GLN A 92 29.60 -42.90 -27.21
C GLN A 92 28.75 -42.98 -25.95
N GLU A 93 29.34 -43.41 -24.84
CA GLU A 93 28.66 -43.44 -23.54
C GLU A 93 28.28 -42.03 -23.06
N GLU A 94 29.18 -41.05 -23.20
CA GLU A 94 28.91 -39.63 -22.88
C GLU A 94 27.74 -39.07 -23.70
N CYS A 95 27.73 -39.33 -25.02
CA CYS A 95 26.67 -38.85 -25.91
C CYS A 95 25.33 -39.56 -25.66
N ARG A 96 25.34 -40.86 -25.32
CA ARG A 96 24.12 -41.59 -24.92
C ARG A 96 23.53 -41.00 -23.63
N ALA A 97 24.37 -40.76 -22.62
CA ALA A 97 23.94 -40.13 -21.38
C ALA A 97 23.37 -38.72 -21.60
N HIS A 98 23.95 -37.94 -22.52
CA HIS A 98 23.39 -36.65 -22.94
C HIS A 98 22.01 -36.83 -23.61
N ALA A 99 21.86 -37.75 -24.56
CA ALA A 99 20.56 -38.01 -25.20
C ALA A 99 19.48 -38.40 -24.18
N GLU A 100 19.80 -39.29 -23.23
CA GLU A 100 18.90 -39.66 -22.13
C GLU A 100 18.56 -38.46 -21.23
N ALA A 101 19.52 -37.57 -20.97
CA ALA A 101 19.27 -36.34 -20.23
C ALA A 101 18.36 -35.36 -21.00
N ALA A 102 18.49 -35.26 -22.31
CA ALA A 102 17.68 -34.39 -23.17
C ALA A 102 16.27 -34.94 -23.47
N GLU A 103 16.05 -36.24 -23.30
CA GLU A 103 14.76 -36.87 -23.63
C GLU A 103 13.58 -36.26 -22.85
N GLY A 104 12.56 -35.78 -23.57
CA GLY A 104 11.31 -35.28 -22.98
C GLY A 104 11.41 -33.91 -22.28
N THR A 105 12.55 -33.21 -22.36
CA THR A 105 12.74 -31.86 -21.80
C THR A 105 12.90 -30.80 -22.89
N GLN A 106 12.55 -29.56 -22.56
CA GLN A 106 12.80 -28.38 -23.41
C GLN A 106 13.93 -27.48 -22.89
N HIS A 107 14.52 -27.81 -21.73
CA HIS A 107 15.51 -27.02 -21.02
C HIS A 107 16.94 -27.58 -21.14
N ILE A 108 17.11 -28.71 -21.81
CA ILE A 108 18.40 -29.32 -22.13
C ILE A 108 18.56 -29.33 -23.65
N VAL A 109 19.73 -28.95 -24.16
CA VAL A 109 20.00 -28.99 -25.61
C VAL A 109 20.02 -30.43 -26.11
N ASP A 110 19.35 -30.68 -27.23
CA ASP A 110 19.28 -32.01 -27.81
C ASP A 110 20.56 -32.37 -28.61
N ILE A 111 20.83 -33.66 -28.69
CA ILE A 111 21.91 -34.27 -29.48
C ILE A 111 21.30 -35.11 -30.60
N ASP A 112 21.48 -34.66 -31.84
CA ASP A 112 20.85 -35.28 -33.00
C ASP A 112 21.54 -36.61 -33.37
N ASP A 113 22.88 -36.63 -33.41
CA ASP A 113 23.67 -37.79 -33.80
C ASP A 113 25.17 -37.60 -33.47
N ILE A 114 25.96 -38.66 -33.65
CA ILE A 114 27.42 -38.65 -33.54
C ILE A 114 28.08 -39.32 -34.74
N PHE A 115 29.25 -38.84 -35.12
CA PHE A 115 30.07 -39.50 -36.13
C PHE A 115 31.57 -39.28 -35.87
N GLU A 116 32.39 -39.99 -36.63
CA GLU A 116 33.83 -39.82 -36.61
C GLU A 116 34.29 -39.37 -37.99
N ASP A 117 35.26 -38.46 -38.03
CA ASP A 117 35.76 -37.92 -39.30
C ASP A 117 37.25 -37.55 -39.20
N HIS A 118 37.91 -37.50 -40.35
CA HIS A 118 39.26 -36.95 -40.48
C HIS A 118 39.14 -35.50 -40.92
N ILE A 119 39.35 -34.58 -39.99
CA ILE A 119 39.09 -33.15 -40.20
C ILE A 119 40.41 -32.42 -40.47
N SER A 120 40.44 -31.61 -41.54
CA SER A 120 41.58 -30.76 -41.88
C SER A 120 41.46 -29.40 -41.18
N PHE A 121 42.44 -29.08 -40.34
CA PHE A 121 42.59 -27.80 -39.64
C PHE A 121 43.82 -27.08 -40.20
N GLY A 122 43.63 -26.33 -41.29
CA GLY A 122 44.75 -25.83 -42.09
C GLY A 122 45.57 -27.01 -42.66
N ASP A 123 46.88 -27.00 -42.42
CA ASP A 123 47.82 -28.03 -42.88
C ASP A 123 47.82 -29.31 -42.01
N THR A 124 47.06 -29.34 -40.91
CA THR A 124 47.02 -30.47 -39.97
C THR A 124 45.71 -31.24 -40.08
N SER A 125 45.77 -32.54 -40.41
CA SER A 125 44.60 -33.43 -40.41
C SER A 125 44.55 -34.27 -39.14
N ILE A 126 43.39 -34.34 -38.49
CA ILE A 126 43.22 -35.02 -37.19
C ILE A 126 41.98 -35.92 -37.24
N GLU A 127 42.09 -37.12 -36.66
CA GLU A 127 40.93 -37.98 -36.44
C GLU A 127 40.13 -37.50 -35.22
N CYS A 128 38.86 -37.14 -35.43
CA CYS A 128 38.01 -36.54 -34.42
C CYS A 128 36.71 -37.31 -34.23
N HIS A 129 36.22 -37.29 -32.99
CA HIS A 129 34.82 -37.52 -32.67
C HIS A 129 34.03 -36.23 -32.87
N VAL A 130 32.83 -36.33 -33.44
CA VAL A 130 31.96 -35.20 -33.71
C VAL A 130 30.57 -35.50 -33.16
N ALA A 131 30.07 -34.64 -32.27
CA ALA A 131 28.68 -34.64 -31.83
C ALA A 131 27.89 -33.53 -32.54
N ILE A 132 26.71 -33.88 -33.05
CA ILE A 132 25.80 -32.96 -33.73
C ILE A 132 24.75 -32.50 -32.71
N LEU A 133 24.80 -31.23 -32.34
CA LEU A 133 23.90 -30.61 -31.37
C LEU A 133 22.91 -29.67 -32.06
N GLN A 134 21.73 -29.52 -31.46
CA GLN A 134 20.78 -28.51 -31.88
C GLN A 134 21.36 -27.09 -31.71
N TYR A 135 21.17 -26.23 -32.72
CA TYR A 135 21.53 -24.83 -32.61
C TYR A 135 20.46 -24.05 -31.83
N VAL A 136 20.85 -23.45 -30.71
CA VAL A 136 20.01 -22.56 -29.91
C VAL A 136 20.33 -21.11 -30.26
N LYS A 137 19.35 -20.38 -30.79
CA LYS A 137 19.50 -18.96 -31.17
C LYS A 137 19.41 -18.10 -29.90
N GLY A 138 20.54 -17.60 -29.42
CA GLY A 138 20.59 -16.83 -28.19
C GLY A 138 22.00 -16.44 -27.77
N LYS A 139 22.10 -15.78 -26.61
CA LYS A 139 23.37 -15.46 -25.95
C LYS A 139 23.54 -16.29 -24.67
N THR A 140 24.79 -16.53 -24.27
CA THR A 140 25.06 -17.18 -22.99
C THR A 140 24.67 -16.28 -21.82
N LEU A 141 24.22 -16.87 -20.72
CA LEU A 141 23.85 -16.14 -19.52
C LEU A 141 25.06 -15.36 -18.94
N LYS A 142 26.28 -15.90 -19.07
CA LYS A 142 27.55 -15.22 -18.74
C LYS A 142 27.68 -13.88 -19.47
N HIS A 143 27.39 -13.85 -20.77
CA HIS A 143 27.42 -12.61 -21.55
C HIS A 143 26.35 -11.62 -21.09
N LEU A 144 25.13 -12.09 -20.81
CA LEU A 144 24.04 -11.21 -20.37
C LEU A 144 24.32 -10.59 -19.00
N ILE A 145 24.84 -11.38 -18.05
CA ILE A 145 25.26 -10.88 -16.73
C ILE A 145 26.41 -9.86 -16.87
N ALA A 146 27.37 -10.09 -17.76
CA ALA A 146 28.48 -9.16 -17.99
C ALA A 146 28.08 -7.88 -18.72
N SER A 147 26.97 -7.88 -19.47
CA SER A 147 26.56 -6.72 -20.26
C SER A 147 26.12 -5.54 -19.38
N GLU A 148 26.39 -4.32 -19.86
CA GLU A 148 25.89 -3.07 -19.25
C GLU A 148 24.39 -2.89 -19.47
N ASN A 149 23.80 -3.60 -20.43
CA ASN A 149 22.36 -3.56 -20.67
C ASN A 149 21.60 -4.19 -19.51
N GLN A 150 20.62 -3.46 -18.99
CA GLN A 150 19.79 -3.92 -17.89
C GLN A 150 18.78 -4.97 -18.39
N LEU A 151 18.82 -6.16 -17.78
CA LEU A 151 17.80 -7.19 -18.00
C LEU A 151 16.49 -6.77 -17.33
N LYS A 152 15.36 -7.03 -18.00
CA LYS A 152 14.02 -6.83 -17.39
C LYS A 152 13.85 -7.77 -16.20
N ALA A 153 13.13 -7.33 -15.17
CA ALA A 153 12.87 -8.18 -14.00
C ALA A 153 12.06 -9.43 -14.34
N THR A 154 11.11 -9.33 -15.27
CA THR A 154 10.35 -10.48 -15.80
C THR A 154 11.28 -11.51 -16.46
N ALA A 155 12.26 -11.06 -17.24
CA ALA A 155 13.26 -11.92 -17.85
C ALA A 155 14.15 -12.59 -16.78
N ILE A 156 14.60 -11.84 -15.76
CA ILE A 156 15.36 -12.38 -14.63
C ILE A 156 14.55 -13.45 -13.89
N GLY A 157 13.28 -13.18 -13.57
CA GLY A 157 12.37 -14.13 -12.93
C GLY A 157 12.15 -15.39 -13.79
N GLN A 158 12.02 -15.23 -15.11
CA GLN A 158 11.86 -16.36 -16.02
C GLN A 158 13.12 -17.22 -16.10
N ILE A 159 14.31 -16.59 -16.20
CA ILE A 159 15.59 -17.30 -16.19
C ILE A 159 15.72 -18.08 -14.88
N ALA A 160 15.35 -17.48 -13.74
CA ALA A 160 15.36 -18.16 -12.45
C ALA A 160 14.47 -19.41 -12.43
N ILE A 161 13.23 -19.29 -12.92
CA ILE A 161 12.30 -20.43 -13.05
C ILE A 161 12.88 -21.52 -13.94
N ASP A 162 13.41 -21.17 -15.11
CA ASP A 162 13.95 -22.13 -16.07
C ASP A 162 15.20 -22.84 -15.49
N LEU A 163 16.06 -22.14 -14.75
CA LEU A 163 17.21 -22.76 -14.07
C LEU A 163 16.79 -23.76 -12.98
N LEU A 164 15.73 -23.46 -12.21
CA LEU A 164 15.19 -24.38 -11.21
C LEU A 164 14.53 -25.60 -11.89
N LYS A 165 13.88 -25.41 -13.05
CA LYS A 165 13.36 -26.52 -13.87
C LYS A 165 14.48 -27.43 -14.37
N VAL A 166 15.60 -26.88 -14.84
CA VAL A 166 16.79 -27.68 -15.22
C VAL A 166 17.27 -28.56 -14.06
N LEU A 167 17.36 -28.00 -12.85
CA LEU A 167 17.75 -28.78 -11.67
C LEU A 167 16.75 -29.89 -11.34
N SER A 168 15.45 -29.58 -11.39
CA SER A 168 14.37 -30.54 -11.12
C SER A 168 14.37 -31.69 -12.14
N GLU A 169 14.57 -31.40 -13.42
CA GLU A 169 14.65 -32.41 -14.48
C GLU A 169 15.86 -33.33 -14.29
N LEU A 170 17.04 -32.77 -14.01
CA LEU A 170 18.25 -33.54 -13.72
C LEU A 170 18.08 -34.43 -12.48
N GLU A 171 17.48 -33.90 -11.40
CA GLU A 171 17.20 -34.64 -10.18
C GLU A 171 16.23 -35.80 -10.42
N SER A 172 15.15 -35.57 -11.18
CA SER A 172 14.18 -36.62 -11.54
C SER A 172 14.82 -37.79 -12.28
N LYS A 173 15.86 -37.50 -13.08
CA LYS A 173 16.68 -38.48 -13.81
C LYS A 173 17.86 -39.01 -13.00
N LYS A 174 18.07 -38.54 -11.76
CA LYS A 174 19.21 -38.87 -10.88
C LYS A 174 20.57 -38.56 -11.52
N LEU A 175 20.64 -37.46 -12.25
CA LEU A 175 21.82 -36.97 -12.95
C LEU A 175 22.32 -35.65 -12.34
N PHE A 176 23.62 -35.43 -12.44
CA PHE A 176 24.28 -34.17 -12.08
C PHE A 176 25.06 -33.67 -13.29
N HIS A 177 24.88 -32.41 -13.65
CA HIS A 177 25.64 -31.78 -14.73
C HIS A 177 27.10 -31.57 -14.32
N ASN A 178 27.37 -31.30 -13.04
CA ASN A 178 28.68 -31.04 -12.44
C ASN A 178 29.45 -29.82 -12.97
N ASP A 179 28.87 -29.06 -13.90
CA ASP A 179 29.49 -27.87 -14.49
C ASP A 179 28.47 -26.81 -14.91
N LEU A 180 27.35 -26.69 -14.19
CA LEU A 180 26.25 -25.80 -14.54
C LEU A 180 26.54 -24.32 -14.19
N HIS A 181 27.50 -23.67 -14.86
CA HIS A 181 27.78 -22.23 -14.69
C HIS A 181 27.06 -21.38 -15.76
N PRO A 182 26.97 -20.04 -15.61
CA PRO A 182 26.30 -19.17 -16.60
C PRO A 182 26.84 -19.23 -18.04
N GLY A 183 28.03 -19.78 -18.25
CA GLY A 183 28.56 -20.00 -19.61
C GLY A 183 27.90 -21.17 -20.33
N ASN A 184 27.45 -22.16 -19.56
CA ASN A 184 26.78 -23.37 -20.04
C ASN A 184 25.24 -23.23 -20.05
N ILE A 185 24.74 -22.00 -20.02
CA ILE A 185 23.32 -21.68 -20.14
C ILE A 185 23.15 -20.69 -21.30
N ILE A 186 22.36 -21.04 -22.30
CA ILE A 186 21.95 -20.14 -23.38
C ILE A 186 20.53 -19.64 -23.10
N ILE A 187 20.30 -18.34 -23.27
CA ILE A 187 18.96 -17.76 -23.27
C ILE A 187 18.46 -17.73 -24.72
N GLU A 188 17.60 -18.69 -25.08
CA GLU A 188 16.95 -18.80 -26.39
C GLU A 188 15.94 -17.68 -26.57
N GLU A 189 16.01 -16.98 -27.71
CA GLU A 189 14.98 -16.04 -28.15
C GLU A 189 13.89 -16.80 -28.93
N LEU A 190 12.63 -16.68 -28.48
CA LEU A 190 11.49 -17.38 -29.05
C LEU A 190 10.76 -16.52 -30.08
N GLU A 191 10.60 -17.06 -31.28
CA GLU A 191 9.76 -16.48 -32.32
C GLU A 191 8.27 -16.49 -31.90
N PRO A 192 7.41 -15.60 -32.43
CA PRO A 192 6.02 -15.43 -31.98
C PRO A 192 5.21 -16.72 -31.87
N GLU A 193 5.42 -17.68 -32.77
CA GLU A 193 4.69 -18.95 -32.82
C GLU A 193 5.18 -19.96 -31.76
N ARG A 194 6.37 -19.75 -31.18
CA ARG A 194 6.99 -20.62 -30.17
C ARG A 194 7.00 -20.01 -28.76
N ARG A 195 6.31 -18.87 -28.56
CA ARG A 195 6.21 -18.21 -27.25
C ARG A 195 5.52 -19.09 -26.21
N ARG A 196 5.98 -19.00 -24.97
CA ARG A 196 5.52 -19.84 -23.86
C ARG A 196 4.44 -19.14 -23.05
N LEU A 197 3.21 -19.61 -23.19
CA LEU A 197 2.02 -18.99 -22.59
C LEU A 197 1.98 -19.23 -21.07
N GLY A 198 1.77 -18.17 -20.28
CA GLY A 198 1.66 -18.24 -18.81
C GLY A 198 3.01 -18.23 -18.07
N GLU A 199 4.12 -18.03 -18.79
CA GLU A 199 5.45 -17.79 -18.21
C GLU A 199 5.63 -16.27 -17.94
N LEU A 200 6.57 -15.91 -17.06
CA LEU A 200 6.83 -14.51 -16.67
C LEU A 200 7.36 -13.66 -17.84
N ASP A 201 8.18 -14.28 -18.69
CA ASP A 201 8.61 -13.74 -19.97
C ASP A 201 8.40 -14.81 -21.04
N ASP A 202 7.40 -14.61 -21.90
CA ASP A 202 6.99 -15.56 -22.93
C ASP A 202 7.92 -15.58 -24.15
N THR A 203 8.86 -14.63 -24.24
CA THR A 203 9.75 -14.44 -25.39
C THR A 203 11.11 -15.11 -25.25
N ILE A 204 11.45 -15.59 -24.05
CA ILE A 204 12.76 -16.21 -23.79
C ILE A 204 12.63 -17.60 -23.17
N LYS A 205 13.73 -18.37 -23.20
CA LYS A 205 13.87 -19.63 -22.44
C LYS A 205 15.33 -19.92 -22.11
N ALA A 206 15.63 -20.31 -20.87
CA ALA A 206 16.97 -20.80 -20.53
C ALA A 206 17.14 -22.28 -20.91
N VAL A 207 18.26 -22.60 -21.57
CA VAL A 207 18.62 -23.94 -22.06
C VAL A 207 20.04 -24.27 -21.60
N ALA A 208 20.21 -25.38 -20.89
CA ALA A 208 21.50 -25.90 -20.49
C ALA A 208 22.21 -26.58 -21.66
N ILE A 209 23.53 -26.36 -21.74
CA ILE A 209 24.42 -26.89 -22.77
C ILE A 209 25.66 -27.52 -22.12
N ASP A 210 26.44 -28.26 -22.90
CA ASP A 210 27.72 -28.87 -22.50
C ASP A 210 27.65 -29.91 -21.36
N PHE A 211 27.11 -31.09 -21.68
CA PHE A 211 26.92 -32.20 -20.75
C PHE A 211 28.16 -33.11 -20.60
N GLY A 212 29.37 -32.66 -20.97
CA GLY A 212 30.57 -33.51 -20.96
C GLY A 212 31.12 -33.89 -19.57
N SER A 213 30.47 -33.41 -18.50
CA SER A 213 30.74 -33.76 -17.10
C SER A 213 29.56 -34.44 -16.40
N LEU A 214 28.52 -34.80 -17.16
CA LEU A 214 27.31 -35.45 -16.66
C LEU A 214 27.66 -36.77 -15.96
N ALA A 215 27.12 -36.97 -14.76
CA ALA A 215 27.34 -38.20 -14.00
C ALA A 215 26.18 -38.49 -13.05
N SER A 216 26.06 -39.74 -12.60
CA SER A 216 25.08 -40.17 -11.60
C SER A 216 25.46 -39.79 -10.15
N LYS A 217 26.63 -39.19 -9.95
CA LYS A 217 27.13 -38.73 -8.65
C LYS A 217 27.60 -37.29 -8.76
N THR A 218 27.33 -36.51 -7.72
CA THR A 218 27.87 -35.16 -7.57
C THR A 218 29.39 -35.20 -7.40
N GLN A 219 30.08 -34.31 -8.10
CA GLN A 219 31.53 -34.10 -7.97
C GLN A 219 31.86 -32.98 -6.97
N SER A 220 30.87 -32.53 -6.19
CA SER A 220 31.04 -31.50 -5.17
C SER A 220 31.89 -32.00 -4.01
N GLY A 221 32.85 -31.19 -3.56
CA GLY A 221 33.67 -31.52 -2.38
C GLY A 221 34.75 -32.60 -2.60
N ASP A 222 35.03 -33.02 -3.83
CA ASP A 222 36.23 -33.80 -4.16
C ASP A 222 37.51 -32.98 -3.88
N LYS A 223 38.70 -33.61 -3.98
CA LYS A 223 40.05 -32.98 -3.81
C LYS A 223 40.29 -31.70 -4.64
N SER A 224 39.35 -31.29 -5.49
CA SER A 224 39.37 -30.14 -6.40
C SER A 224 38.50 -28.94 -5.97
N ASN A 225 37.85 -28.97 -4.78
CA ASN A 225 37.04 -27.85 -4.26
C ASN A 225 35.86 -27.42 -5.17
N ARG A 226 35.32 -28.34 -5.98
CA ARG A 226 34.23 -28.06 -6.93
C ARG A 226 32.90 -27.75 -6.21
N VAL A 227 32.19 -26.76 -6.73
CA VAL A 227 30.86 -26.30 -6.30
C VAL A 227 29.79 -27.02 -7.12
N GLY A 228 28.79 -27.60 -6.45
CA GLY A 228 27.71 -28.36 -7.10
C GLY A 228 26.70 -27.51 -7.86
N ASP A 229 25.91 -28.16 -8.73
CA ASP A 229 24.97 -27.49 -9.64
C ASP A 229 23.97 -26.58 -8.91
N LEU A 230 23.40 -27.05 -7.80
CA LEU A 230 22.49 -26.24 -6.95
C LEU A 230 23.15 -24.94 -6.47
N HIS A 231 24.39 -25.02 -5.99
CA HIS A 231 25.11 -23.84 -5.50
C HIS A 231 25.47 -22.90 -6.65
N ARG A 232 25.81 -23.42 -7.84
CA ARG A 232 26.07 -22.58 -9.02
C ARG A 232 24.82 -21.85 -9.48
N VAL A 233 23.67 -22.51 -9.47
CA VAL A 233 22.38 -21.85 -9.74
C VAL A 233 22.10 -20.79 -8.68
N ALA A 234 22.27 -21.09 -7.39
CA ALA A 234 22.10 -20.11 -6.32
C ALA A 234 22.99 -18.86 -6.49
N ILE A 235 24.29 -19.04 -6.80
CA ILE A 235 25.21 -17.92 -7.13
C ILE A 235 24.68 -17.11 -8.33
N THR A 236 24.17 -17.80 -9.35
CA THR A 236 23.64 -17.15 -10.55
C THR A 236 22.38 -16.33 -10.25
N LEU A 237 21.47 -16.85 -9.42
CA LEU A 237 20.28 -16.13 -8.95
C LEU A 237 20.66 -14.86 -8.18
N ASP A 238 21.66 -14.93 -7.29
CA ASP A 238 22.19 -13.78 -6.54
C ASP A 238 22.84 -12.73 -7.47
N GLN A 239 23.56 -13.16 -8.52
CA GLN A 239 24.11 -12.23 -9.51
C GLN A 239 23.02 -11.52 -10.32
N LEU A 240 21.94 -12.23 -10.66
CA LEU A 240 20.82 -11.67 -11.41
C LEU A 240 19.99 -10.69 -10.57
N SER A 241 19.75 -10.98 -9.28
CA SER A 241 19.00 -10.08 -8.40
C SER A 241 19.73 -8.74 -8.18
N LYS A 242 21.06 -8.76 -8.03
CA LYS A 242 21.89 -7.55 -7.85
C LYS A 242 21.80 -6.54 -8.99
N LYS A 243 21.52 -6.98 -10.23
CA LYS A 243 21.24 -6.09 -11.37
C LYS A 243 20.05 -5.14 -11.15
N ILE A 244 19.17 -5.45 -10.20
CA ILE A 244 18.03 -4.62 -9.80
C ILE A 244 18.28 -3.97 -8.43
N LEU A 245 18.89 -4.68 -7.48
CA LEU A 245 18.98 -4.26 -6.07
C LEU A 245 20.07 -3.24 -5.76
N ASP A 246 21.15 -3.17 -6.56
CA ASP A 246 22.34 -2.36 -6.23
C ASP A 246 22.07 -0.84 -6.15
N LEU A 247 20.96 -0.36 -6.71
CA LEU A 247 20.51 1.03 -6.63
C LEU A 247 19.02 1.10 -6.20
N PRO A 248 18.72 1.11 -4.89
CA PRO A 248 17.35 1.23 -4.39
C PRO A 248 16.63 2.46 -4.94
N GLY A 249 15.44 2.26 -5.51
CA GLY A 249 14.63 3.31 -6.15
C GLY A 249 14.93 3.57 -7.63
N SER A 250 15.82 2.80 -8.26
CA SER A 250 16.05 2.83 -9.72
C SER A 250 15.04 1.99 -10.52
N SER A 251 14.42 1.00 -9.89
CA SER A 251 13.40 0.12 -10.44
C SER A 251 12.03 0.38 -9.80
N ASP A 252 10.97 -0.21 -10.38
CA ASP A 252 9.65 -0.17 -9.76
C ASP A 252 9.58 -1.11 -8.53
N GLU A 253 8.61 -0.90 -7.64
CA GLU A 253 8.49 -1.70 -6.41
C GLU A 253 8.28 -3.19 -6.66
N ARG A 254 7.63 -3.55 -7.78
CA ARG A 254 7.37 -4.95 -8.15
C ARG A 254 8.67 -5.63 -8.53
N ASP A 255 9.46 -5.00 -9.38
CA ASP A 255 10.74 -5.50 -9.85
C ASP A 255 11.73 -5.63 -8.70
N TYR A 256 11.77 -4.63 -7.81
CA TYR A 256 12.59 -4.65 -6.60
C TYR A 256 12.18 -5.77 -5.65
N ARG A 257 10.88 -6.03 -5.50
CA ARG A 257 10.34 -7.12 -4.67
C ARG A 257 10.71 -8.49 -5.21
N LEU A 258 10.51 -8.72 -6.51
CA LEU A 258 10.91 -9.96 -7.18
C LEU A 258 12.41 -10.20 -7.01
N ALA A 259 13.24 -9.17 -7.23
CA ALA A 259 14.68 -9.28 -7.05
C ALA A 259 15.07 -9.58 -5.60
N SER A 260 14.41 -8.96 -4.62
CA SER A 260 14.65 -9.23 -3.19
C SER A 260 14.34 -10.69 -2.84
N LEU A 261 13.19 -11.21 -3.32
CA LEU A 261 12.82 -12.61 -3.15
C LEU A 261 13.87 -13.56 -3.78
N LEU A 262 14.34 -13.26 -5.00
CA LEU A 262 15.35 -14.08 -5.68
C LEU A 262 16.68 -14.11 -4.92
N GLU A 263 17.12 -12.97 -4.39
CA GLU A 263 18.33 -12.89 -3.56
C GLU A 263 18.18 -13.72 -2.26
N GLU A 264 17.05 -13.62 -1.58
CA GLU A 264 16.78 -14.38 -0.36
C GLU A 264 16.79 -15.89 -0.62
N ARG A 265 16.13 -16.34 -1.69
CA ARG A 265 16.13 -17.75 -2.08
C ARG A 265 17.52 -18.21 -2.47
N ALA A 266 18.29 -17.41 -3.21
CA ALA A 266 19.69 -17.70 -3.49
C ALA A 266 20.50 -17.91 -2.21
N LYS A 267 20.41 -17.00 -1.24
CA LYS A 267 21.11 -17.10 0.05
C LYS A 267 20.65 -18.28 0.91
N ILE A 268 19.39 -18.68 0.81
CA ILE A 268 18.89 -19.88 1.49
C ILE A 268 19.51 -21.15 0.89
N LEU A 269 19.70 -21.19 -0.44
CA LEU A 269 20.25 -22.33 -1.18
C LEU A 269 21.78 -22.49 -1.09
N LEU A 270 22.52 -21.44 -0.68
CA LEU A 270 24.00 -21.42 -0.64
C LEU A 270 24.69 -22.23 0.49
N PRO A 271 24.18 -22.33 1.74
CA PRO A 271 24.87 -23.05 2.80
C PRO A 271 24.88 -24.56 2.54
N SER A 272 26.04 -25.22 2.72
CA SER A 272 26.15 -26.68 2.64
C SER A 272 25.92 -27.31 4.02
N VAL A 273 24.82 -28.06 4.21
CA VAL A 273 24.72 -28.91 5.41
C VAL A 273 23.97 -30.21 5.10
N LYS A 274 24.60 -31.31 5.52
CA LYS A 274 24.10 -32.70 5.61
C LYS A 274 22.71 -32.89 6.26
N ASN A 275 22.03 -31.82 6.69
CA ASN A 275 20.76 -31.80 7.40
C ASN A 275 19.76 -30.74 6.86
N GLN A 276 19.97 -30.15 5.67
CA GLN A 276 18.92 -29.34 5.06
C GLN A 276 17.73 -30.25 4.66
N ARG A 277 16.51 -29.80 4.93
CA ARG A 277 15.29 -30.38 4.34
C ARG A 277 15.50 -30.47 2.83
N THR A 278 15.07 -31.56 2.22
CA THR A 278 14.92 -31.67 0.77
C THR A 278 13.96 -30.57 0.34
N PHE A 279 14.46 -29.58 -0.41
CA PHE A 279 13.63 -28.49 -0.95
C PHE A 279 12.98 -28.99 -2.24
N GLU A 280 11.67 -28.82 -2.37
CA GLU A 280 10.99 -29.06 -3.64
C GLU A 280 11.14 -27.81 -4.53
N PHE A 281 11.81 -27.94 -5.67
CA PHE A 281 12.01 -26.80 -6.59
C PHE A 281 10.70 -26.18 -7.07
N SER A 282 9.64 -27.00 -7.14
CA SER A 282 8.27 -26.55 -7.44
C SER A 282 7.78 -25.49 -6.46
N GLU A 283 8.08 -25.60 -5.16
CA GLU A 283 7.67 -24.61 -4.16
C GLU A 283 8.34 -23.25 -4.40
N ILE A 284 9.63 -23.24 -4.73
CA ILE A 284 10.37 -22.01 -5.04
C ILE A 284 9.86 -21.39 -6.35
N ILE A 285 9.60 -22.22 -7.36
CA ILE A 285 9.00 -21.79 -8.63
C ILE A 285 7.62 -21.17 -8.36
N ASP A 286 6.79 -21.82 -7.55
CA ASP A 286 5.46 -21.33 -7.18
C ASP A 286 5.54 -20.06 -6.34
N GLN A 287 6.58 -19.87 -5.53
CA GLN A 287 6.83 -18.61 -4.81
C GLN A 287 7.29 -17.48 -5.74
N ILE A 288 8.20 -17.74 -6.68
CA ILE A 288 8.62 -16.76 -7.69
C ILE A 288 7.43 -16.38 -8.57
N LYS A 289 6.65 -17.39 -9.00
CA LYS A 289 5.42 -17.20 -9.75
C LYS A 289 4.37 -16.48 -8.93
N SER A 290 4.10 -16.86 -7.69
CA SER A 290 3.11 -16.19 -6.82
C SER A 290 3.50 -14.78 -6.44
N SER A 291 4.79 -14.47 -6.25
CA SER A 291 5.25 -13.08 -6.08
C SER A 291 4.97 -12.24 -7.33
N SER A 292 5.00 -12.87 -8.51
CA SER A 292 4.57 -12.24 -9.76
C SER A 292 3.05 -12.28 -9.98
N ILE A 293 2.34 -13.34 -9.58
CA ILE A 293 0.90 -13.60 -9.75
C ILE A 293 0.07 -12.80 -8.75
N GLN A 294 0.54 -12.58 -7.53
CA GLN A 294 -0.07 -11.59 -6.62
C GLN A 294 -0.03 -10.18 -7.23
N VAL A 295 0.81 -9.95 -8.25
CA VAL A 295 0.89 -8.72 -9.01
C VAL A 295 0.17 -8.80 -10.37
N SER A 296 0.11 -9.98 -11.02
CA SER A 296 -0.52 -10.15 -12.35
C SER A 296 -1.98 -10.64 -12.30
N SER A 297 -2.37 -11.33 -11.24
CA SER A 297 -3.71 -11.88 -10.97
C SER A 297 -4.12 -11.67 -9.49
N PRO A 298 -4.10 -10.42 -8.99
CA PRO A 298 -4.32 -10.12 -7.58
C PRO A 298 -5.73 -10.54 -7.07
N TRP A 299 -6.69 -10.73 -7.99
CA TRP A 299 -8.06 -11.18 -7.72
C TRP A 299 -8.19 -12.62 -7.21
N LYS A 300 -7.13 -13.42 -7.24
CA LYS A 300 -7.12 -14.77 -6.63
C LYS A 300 -6.84 -14.78 -5.13
N ALA A 301 -6.54 -13.63 -4.52
CA ALA A 301 -6.28 -13.55 -3.09
C ALA A 301 -7.54 -13.95 -2.28
N ALA A 302 -7.36 -14.72 -1.21
CA ALA A 302 -8.44 -15.02 -0.27
C ALA A 302 -8.73 -13.82 0.64
N LEU A 303 -10.00 -13.63 1.00
CA LEU A 303 -10.40 -12.62 1.97
C LEU A 303 -10.16 -13.11 3.40
N GLU A 304 -9.29 -12.42 4.13
CA GLU A 304 -9.07 -12.61 5.56
C GLU A 304 -9.08 -11.26 6.28
N LEU A 305 -9.79 -11.19 7.42
CA LEU A 305 -9.85 -10.01 8.28
C LEU A 305 -9.09 -10.29 9.59
N LYS A 306 -7.90 -9.71 9.74
CA LYS A 306 -7.08 -9.85 10.98
C LYS A 306 -7.77 -9.17 12.15
N ASN A 307 -8.32 -7.97 11.93
CA ASN A 307 -9.23 -7.30 12.86
C ASN A 307 -10.64 -7.23 12.27
N PHE A 308 -11.65 -7.18 13.13
CA PHE A 308 -13.03 -7.08 12.67
C PHE A 308 -13.31 -5.76 11.94
N ARG A 309 -12.49 -4.73 12.17
CA ARG A 309 -12.50 -3.44 11.46
C ARG A 309 -11.65 -3.37 10.19
N ASP A 310 -10.95 -4.43 9.77
CA ASP A 310 -10.11 -4.39 8.56
C ASP A 310 -10.93 -4.10 7.28
N SER A 311 -10.39 -3.34 6.33
CA SER A 311 -11.18 -2.83 5.18
C SER A 311 -12.35 -1.90 5.57
N TYR A 312 -12.25 -1.19 6.71
CA TYR A 312 -13.16 -0.10 7.06
C TYR A 312 -13.20 0.98 5.97
N ASN A 313 -12.04 1.29 5.38
CA ASN A 313 -11.94 2.16 4.23
C ASN A 313 -12.13 1.36 2.94
N ALA A 314 -13.28 1.52 2.30
CA ALA A 314 -13.58 0.82 1.06
C ALA A 314 -12.75 1.30 -0.15
N GLN A 315 -12.06 2.46 -0.06
CA GLN A 315 -11.14 2.93 -1.12
C GLN A 315 -9.92 2.02 -1.26
N THR A 316 -9.54 1.34 -0.18
CA THR A 316 -8.30 0.56 -0.10
C THR A 316 -8.54 -0.94 -0.02
N MET A 317 -9.78 -1.35 0.27
CA MET A 317 -10.25 -2.74 0.12
C MET A 317 -9.89 -3.26 -1.28
N LEU A 318 -9.67 -4.55 -1.47
CA LEU A 318 -9.53 -5.10 -2.82
C LEU A 318 -10.92 -5.33 -3.44
N PRO A 319 -11.13 -5.03 -4.74
CA PRO A 319 -12.50 -4.97 -5.30
C PRO A 319 -13.19 -6.34 -5.31
N TRP A 320 -12.43 -7.42 -5.49
CA TRP A 320 -12.93 -8.79 -5.41
C TRP A 320 -13.42 -9.20 -4.01
N PHE A 321 -13.13 -8.43 -2.96
CA PHE A 321 -13.66 -8.67 -1.61
C PHE A 321 -15.02 -8.01 -1.36
N VAL A 322 -15.40 -7.03 -2.19
CA VAL A 322 -16.63 -6.26 -2.03
C VAL A 322 -17.89 -7.15 -2.00
N PRO A 323 -18.08 -8.13 -2.91
CA PRO A 323 -19.28 -8.97 -2.91
C PRO A 323 -19.47 -9.75 -1.59
N SER A 324 -18.37 -10.18 -0.98
CA SER A 324 -18.36 -10.94 0.28
C SER A 324 -18.74 -10.08 1.49
N LEU A 325 -18.63 -8.75 1.40
CA LEU A 325 -18.82 -7.83 2.53
C LEU A 325 -20.03 -6.89 2.38
N LEU A 326 -20.41 -6.52 1.14
CA LEU A 326 -21.54 -5.63 0.88
C LEU A 326 -22.87 -6.30 1.26
N VAL A 327 -23.72 -5.59 1.99
CA VAL A 327 -25.10 -6.01 2.27
C VAL A 327 -26.03 -5.15 1.43
N ASP A 328 -26.51 -5.74 0.34
CA ASP A 328 -27.60 -5.24 -0.48
C ASP A 328 -28.60 -6.39 -0.62
N ASP A 329 -29.83 -6.17 -0.17
CA ASP A 329 -30.84 -7.22 -0.18
C ASP A 329 -31.44 -7.27 -1.59
N ASP A 330 -31.39 -8.45 -2.22
CA ASP A 330 -31.90 -8.71 -3.57
C ASP A 330 -31.27 -7.82 -4.67
N ASP A 331 -30.03 -7.35 -4.48
CA ASP A 331 -29.31 -6.44 -5.39
C ASP A 331 -30.11 -5.16 -5.74
N ARG A 332 -30.95 -4.67 -4.82
CA ARG A 332 -31.82 -3.49 -5.05
C ARG A 332 -31.01 -2.21 -5.29
N TRP A 333 -29.94 -1.99 -4.53
CA TRP A 333 -29.09 -0.81 -4.71
C TRP A 333 -28.23 -0.94 -5.97
N ILE A 334 -27.58 -2.08 -6.18
CA ILE A 334 -26.73 -2.33 -7.37
C ILE A 334 -27.54 -2.20 -8.66
N SER A 335 -28.74 -2.77 -8.73
CA SER A 335 -29.62 -2.66 -9.90
C SER A 335 -30.04 -1.22 -10.21
N ARG A 336 -30.26 -0.39 -9.18
CA ARG A 336 -30.61 1.03 -9.37
C ARG A 336 -29.43 1.86 -9.87
N ILE A 337 -28.24 1.65 -9.31
CA ILE A 337 -27.05 2.43 -9.68
C ILE A 337 -26.37 1.95 -10.97
N SER A 338 -26.72 0.77 -11.50
CA SER A 338 -26.24 0.25 -12.78
C SER A 338 -27.06 0.77 -13.98
N SER A 339 -27.97 1.72 -13.77
CA SER A 339 -28.65 2.43 -14.84
C SER A 339 -27.68 3.17 -15.77
N ARG A 340 -28.05 3.31 -17.05
CA ARG A 340 -27.28 4.08 -18.03
C ARG A 340 -27.36 5.57 -17.73
N GLY A 341 -26.31 6.30 -18.07
CA GLY A 341 -26.22 7.74 -17.89
C GLY A 341 -25.47 8.18 -16.62
N PRO A 342 -25.17 9.48 -16.51
CA PRO A 342 -24.44 10.05 -15.38
C PRO A 342 -25.22 9.90 -14.06
N LEU A 343 -24.53 9.44 -13.02
CA LEU A 343 -25.12 9.23 -11.70
C LEU A 343 -24.20 9.79 -10.61
N VAL A 344 -24.77 10.54 -9.67
CA VAL A 344 -24.08 10.99 -8.46
C VAL A 344 -24.61 10.22 -7.26
N ILE A 345 -23.73 9.45 -6.63
CA ILE A 345 -24.02 8.69 -5.41
C ILE A 345 -23.67 9.56 -4.21
N THR A 346 -24.67 9.87 -3.39
CA THR A 346 -24.53 10.76 -2.24
C THR A 346 -24.75 10.01 -0.94
N GLY A 347 -24.40 10.68 0.14
CA GLY A 347 -24.55 10.15 1.48
C GLY A 347 -23.43 10.63 2.39
N MET A 348 -23.62 10.43 3.69
CA MET A 348 -22.65 10.83 4.71
C MET A 348 -21.36 10.00 4.67
N ARG A 349 -20.36 10.42 5.44
CA ARG A 349 -19.16 9.60 5.67
C ARG A 349 -19.52 8.30 6.40
N GLY A 350 -18.87 7.21 6.00
CA GLY A 350 -19.06 5.90 6.62
C GLY A 350 -20.35 5.15 6.23
N CYS A 351 -21.22 5.70 5.36
CA CYS A 351 -22.43 4.99 4.91
C CYS A 351 -22.19 3.91 3.85
N GLY A 352 -20.96 3.77 3.34
CA GLY A 352 -20.59 2.74 2.37
C GLY A 352 -20.61 3.15 0.90
N LYS A 353 -20.67 4.46 0.57
CA LYS A 353 -20.70 4.97 -0.84
C LYS A 353 -19.63 4.35 -1.72
N THR A 354 -18.38 4.38 -1.26
CA THR A 354 -17.25 3.79 -1.99
C THR A 354 -17.42 2.29 -2.17
N MET A 355 -17.90 1.57 -1.15
CA MET A 355 -18.11 0.12 -1.25
C MET A 355 -19.19 -0.21 -2.29
N LEU A 356 -20.26 0.59 -2.32
CA LEU A 356 -21.33 0.47 -3.30
C LEU A 356 -20.85 0.83 -4.72
N LEU A 357 -20.08 1.91 -4.90
CA LEU A 357 -19.50 2.27 -6.18
C LEU A 357 -18.57 1.17 -6.70
N ARG A 358 -17.73 0.60 -5.82
CA ARG A 358 -16.80 -0.49 -6.16
C ARG A 358 -17.48 -1.81 -6.45
N ALA A 359 -18.71 -2.02 -5.99
CA ALA A 359 -19.50 -3.17 -6.39
C ALA A 359 -19.83 -3.17 -7.89
N LEU A 360 -19.79 -2.00 -8.56
CA LEU A 360 -19.90 -1.89 -10.01
C LEU A 360 -18.58 -2.13 -10.75
N GLN A 361 -17.44 -2.13 -10.05
CA GLN A 361 -16.13 -2.32 -10.68
C GLN A 361 -16.05 -3.73 -11.29
N PHE A 362 -15.45 -3.84 -12.48
CA PHE A 362 -15.28 -5.11 -13.20
C PHE A 362 -14.73 -6.22 -12.33
N HIS A 363 -13.64 -5.94 -11.60
CA HIS A 363 -12.99 -6.92 -10.74
C HIS A 363 -13.86 -7.41 -9.57
N ALA A 364 -14.85 -6.64 -9.12
CA ALA A 364 -15.82 -7.10 -8.12
C ALA A 364 -16.87 -8.03 -8.74
N ARG A 365 -17.29 -7.76 -9.98
CA ARG A 365 -18.28 -8.57 -10.72
C ARG A 365 -17.70 -9.87 -11.26
N ALA A 366 -16.41 -9.85 -11.59
CA ALA A 366 -15.65 -10.94 -12.21
C ALA A 366 -15.16 -12.00 -11.19
N ILE A 367 -15.84 -12.13 -10.04
CA ILE A 367 -15.59 -13.16 -9.02
C ILE A 367 -16.79 -14.10 -8.95
N PRO A 368 -16.58 -15.41 -8.70
CA PRO A 368 -17.67 -16.35 -8.48
C PRO A 368 -18.57 -15.95 -7.31
N ILE A 369 -19.89 -16.01 -7.50
CA ILE A 369 -20.90 -15.75 -6.45
C ILE A 369 -20.90 -16.89 -5.42
N ASN A 370 -20.54 -18.10 -5.85
CA ASN A 370 -20.43 -19.29 -5.01
C ASN A 370 -19.30 -20.20 -5.52
N GLU A 371 -18.89 -21.17 -4.70
CA GLU A 371 -17.80 -22.11 -5.02
C GLU A 371 -18.09 -23.03 -6.23
N THR A 372 -19.33 -23.04 -6.72
CA THR A 372 -19.79 -23.93 -7.80
C THR A 372 -19.91 -23.24 -9.17
N GLU A 373 -19.90 -21.90 -9.22
CA GLU A 373 -20.01 -21.13 -10.48
C GLU A 373 -18.73 -21.30 -11.29
N LYS A 374 -18.86 -21.80 -12.53
CA LYS A 374 -17.72 -21.99 -13.44
C LYS A 374 -17.38 -20.70 -14.18
N ASP A 375 -16.13 -20.55 -14.62
CA ASP A 375 -15.67 -19.36 -15.37
C ASP A 375 -16.51 -19.05 -16.62
N THR A 376 -17.07 -20.08 -17.27
CA THR A 376 -17.97 -19.92 -18.42
C THR A 376 -19.34 -19.34 -18.04
N GLU A 377 -19.90 -19.75 -16.91
CA GLU A 377 -21.15 -19.22 -16.37
C GLU A 377 -20.97 -17.77 -15.88
N LEU A 378 -19.83 -17.51 -15.23
CA LEU A 378 -19.42 -16.18 -14.80
C LEU A 378 -19.28 -15.23 -16.01
N THR A 379 -18.63 -15.67 -17.09
CA THR A 379 -18.48 -14.86 -18.31
C THR A 379 -19.84 -14.53 -18.94
N ALA A 380 -20.76 -15.50 -18.98
CA ALA A 380 -22.12 -15.28 -19.48
C ALA A 380 -22.93 -14.32 -18.58
N ARG A 381 -22.70 -14.34 -17.26
CA ARG A 381 -23.29 -13.38 -16.33
C ARG A 381 -22.77 -11.96 -16.57
N LEU A 382 -21.46 -11.78 -16.78
CA LEU A 382 -20.87 -10.48 -17.11
C LEU A 382 -21.45 -9.89 -18.40
N GLU A 383 -21.65 -10.73 -19.43
CA GLU A 383 -22.30 -10.31 -20.68
C GLU A 383 -23.75 -9.87 -20.45
N LYS A 384 -24.50 -10.63 -19.64
CA LYS A 384 -25.91 -10.35 -19.32
C LYS A 384 -26.10 -9.08 -18.49
N GLU A 385 -25.16 -8.78 -17.59
CA GLU A 385 -25.15 -7.52 -16.81
C GLU A 385 -25.06 -6.29 -17.71
N GLY A 386 -24.38 -6.41 -18.86
CA GLY A 386 -24.41 -5.39 -19.93
C GLY A 386 -23.67 -4.09 -19.59
N TYR A 387 -22.75 -4.11 -18.61
CA TYR A 387 -21.89 -2.98 -18.28
C TYR A 387 -20.49 -3.40 -17.85
N LEU A 388 -19.55 -2.46 -17.89
CA LEU A 388 -18.17 -2.60 -17.42
C LEU A 388 -17.78 -1.38 -16.58
N GLY A 389 -17.54 -1.56 -15.28
CA GLY A 389 -17.08 -0.47 -14.40
C GLY A 389 -15.56 -0.42 -14.25
N LEU A 390 -14.96 0.74 -14.48
CA LEU A 390 -13.55 1.02 -14.23
C LEU A 390 -13.44 2.03 -13.09
N TYR A 391 -12.60 1.79 -12.08
CA TYR A 391 -12.59 2.54 -10.84
C TYR A 391 -11.34 3.39 -10.66
N VAL A 392 -11.53 4.66 -10.32
CA VAL A 392 -10.45 5.59 -9.95
C VAL A 392 -10.84 6.34 -8.68
N SER A 393 -9.88 6.51 -7.78
CA SER A 393 -10.02 7.35 -6.57
C SER A 393 -9.53 8.77 -6.86
N CYS A 394 -10.39 9.76 -6.63
CA CYS A 394 -10.05 11.17 -6.84
C CYS A 394 -8.95 11.62 -5.88
N THR A 395 -9.03 11.21 -4.62
CA THR A 395 -8.09 11.54 -3.54
C THR A 395 -6.68 11.07 -3.86
N ARG A 396 -6.54 9.82 -4.33
CA ARG A 396 -5.25 9.23 -4.66
C ARG A 396 -4.63 9.88 -5.90
N LEU A 397 -5.44 10.15 -6.92
CA LEU A 397 -4.94 10.55 -8.24
C LEU A 397 -4.67 12.06 -8.37
N LEU A 398 -5.55 12.90 -7.81
CA LEU A 398 -5.57 14.34 -8.12
C LEU A 398 -4.95 15.21 -7.01
N ASP A 399 -4.86 14.72 -5.77
CA ASP A 399 -4.23 15.44 -4.64
C ASP A 399 -2.71 15.19 -4.55
N SER A 400 -1.97 15.59 -5.58
CA SER A 400 -0.51 15.33 -5.64
C SER A 400 0.35 16.32 -4.83
N HIS A 401 -0.26 17.24 -4.08
CA HIS A 401 0.45 18.34 -3.42
C HIS A 401 -0.07 18.78 -2.05
N GLY A 402 -1.22 18.31 -1.54
CA GLY A 402 -1.77 18.80 -0.26
C GLY A 402 -1.98 20.32 -0.23
N LEU A 403 -2.07 20.94 -1.41
CA LEU A 403 -2.30 22.38 -1.58
C LEU A 403 -3.76 22.54 -2.02
N MET A 404 -4.66 22.43 -1.04
CA MET A 404 -6.11 22.57 -1.22
C MET A 404 -6.49 23.85 -1.99
N ASP A 405 -5.70 24.92 -1.85
CA ASP A 405 -5.98 26.23 -2.44
C ASP A 405 -5.51 26.42 -3.90
N LYS A 406 -4.99 25.38 -4.56
CA LYS A 406 -4.47 25.49 -5.94
C LYS A 406 -5.29 24.70 -6.97
N PRO A 407 -5.33 25.16 -8.23
CA PRO A 407 -5.90 24.38 -9.34
C PRO A 407 -5.16 23.04 -9.50
N ILE A 408 -5.90 21.98 -9.81
CA ILE A 408 -5.29 20.67 -10.09
C ILE A 408 -4.46 20.77 -11.38
N HIS A 409 -3.21 20.30 -11.33
CA HIS A 409 -2.35 20.23 -12.51
C HIS A 409 -2.82 19.11 -13.45
N GLN A 410 -3.33 19.46 -14.63
CA GLN A 410 -3.69 18.53 -15.70
C GLN A 410 -4.60 17.35 -15.24
N PRO A 411 -5.80 17.61 -14.67
CA PRO A 411 -6.65 16.55 -14.10
C PRO A 411 -7.18 15.56 -15.14
N PHE A 412 -7.54 16.03 -16.33
CA PHE A 412 -8.16 15.16 -17.36
C PHE A 412 -7.17 14.20 -18.02
N PRO A 413 -5.93 14.61 -18.40
CA PRO A 413 -4.89 13.65 -18.78
C PRO A 413 -4.64 12.59 -17.70
N ARG A 414 -4.61 12.98 -16.42
CA ARG A 414 -4.43 12.02 -15.32
C ARG A 414 -5.55 10.99 -15.26
N LEU A 415 -6.81 11.45 -15.29
CA LEU A 415 -7.98 10.57 -15.31
C LEU A 415 -7.98 9.65 -16.53
N PHE A 416 -7.73 10.20 -17.73
CA PHE A 416 -7.72 9.44 -18.96
C PHE A 416 -6.70 8.30 -18.95
N LEU A 417 -5.47 8.59 -18.53
CA LEU A 417 -4.41 7.58 -18.38
C LEU A 417 -4.73 6.57 -17.27
N ALA A 418 -5.32 7.00 -16.16
CA ALA A 418 -5.73 6.11 -15.08
C ALA A 418 -6.81 5.10 -15.53
N TYR A 419 -7.84 5.55 -16.24
CA TYR A 419 -8.86 4.65 -16.78
C TYR A 419 -8.32 3.74 -17.89
N ALA A 420 -7.34 4.20 -18.68
CA ALA A 420 -6.65 3.33 -19.62
C ALA A 420 -5.86 2.21 -18.89
N ILE A 421 -5.23 2.51 -17.75
CA ILE A 421 -4.58 1.49 -16.90
C ILE A 421 -5.61 0.50 -16.35
N GLU A 422 -6.74 0.98 -15.82
CA GLU A 422 -7.82 0.11 -15.32
C GLU A 422 -8.41 -0.77 -16.42
N ALA A 423 -8.53 -0.26 -17.65
CA ALA A 423 -8.96 -1.04 -18.80
C ALA A 423 -7.98 -2.18 -19.12
N ILE A 424 -6.66 -1.91 -19.11
CA ILE A 424 -5.63 -2.94 -19.29
C ILE A 424 -5.71 -3.99 -18.17
N SER A 425 -5.94 -3.59 -16.92
CA SER A 425 -6.14 -4.52 -15.80
C SER A 425 -7.39 -5.39 -15.98
N ALA A 426 -8.51 -4.81 -16.43
CA ALA A 426 -9.74 -5.54 -16.72
C ALA A 426 -9.55 -6.55 -17.87
N ILE A 427 -8.80 -6.18 -18.92
CA ILE A 427 -8.46 -7.08 -20.04
C ILE A 427 -7.70 -8.30 -19.53
N LYS A 428 -6.71 -8.10 -18.66
CA LYS A 428 -5.92 -9.18 -18.06
C LYS A 428 -6.79 -10.13 -17.24
N HIS A 429 -7.68 -9.58 -16.41
CA HIS A 429 -8.58 -10.39 -15.59
C HIS A 429 -9.57 -11.18 -16.46
N LEU A 430 -10.17 -10.58 -17.48
CA LEU A 430 -11.05 -11.30 -18.39
C LEU A 430 -10.32 -12.38 -19.18
N ARG A 431 -9.10 -12.11 -19.65
CA ARG A 431 -8.27 -13.06 -20.40
C ARG A 431 -7.93 -14.28 -19.56
N GLU A 432 -7.80 -14.12 -18.24
CA GLU A 432 -7.58 -15.23 -17.31
C GLU A 432 -8.84 -16.07 -17.09
N LEU A 433 -10.02 -15.46 -17.02
CA LEU A 433 -11.31 -16.17 -16.91
C LEU A 433 -11.66 -16.92 -18.20
N ASN A 434 -11.55 -16.25 -19.34
CA ASN A 434 -11.80 -16.85 -20.64
C ASN A 434 -10.91 -16.20 -21.69
N ARG A 435 -9.88 -16.92 -22.10
CA ARG A 435 -8.90 -16.41 -23.06
C ARG A 435 -9.47 -16.21 -24.46
N GLU A 436 -10.42 -17.05 -24.87
CA GLU A 436 -10.94 -17.08 -26.24
C GLU A 436 -11.80 -15.85 -26.54
N CYS A 437 -12.42 -15.26 -25.52
CA CYS A 437 -13.28 -14.09 -25.70
C CYS A 437 -12.52 -12.76 -25.77
N VAL A 438 -11.21 -12.74 -25.51
CA VAL A 438 -10.38 -11.53 -25.53
C VAL A 438 -9.48 -11.50 -26.75
N ARG A 439 -9.59 -10.45 -27.56
CA ARG A 439 -8.75 -10.28 -28.75
C ARG A 439 -7.26 -10.25 -28.39
N HIS A 440 -6.44 -10.86 -29.23
CA HIS A 440 -4.98 -10.88 -29.02
C HIS A 440 -4.34 -9.48 -29.09
N ASP A 441 -4.92 -8.57 -29.87
CA ASP A 441 -4.43 -7.21 -30.13
C ASP A 441 -5.18 -6.13 -29.30
N SER A 442 -5.94 -6.53 -28.28
CA SER A 442 -6.81 -5.64 -27.49
C SER A 442 -6.11 -4.39 -26.95
N PHE A 443 -4.91 -4.55 -26.39
CA PHE A 443 -4.11 -3.45 -25.84
C PHE A 443 -3.64 -2.43 -26.87
N ILE A 444 -3.50 -2.84 -28.14
CA ILE A 444 -3.08 -1.94 -29.23
C ILE A 444 -4.19 -0.92 -29.52
N SER A 445 -5.47 -1.32 -29.41
CA SER A 445 -6.60 -0.40 -29.57
C SER A 445 -6.59 0.69 -28.50
N ILE A 446 -6.33 0.33 -27.24
CA ILE A 446 -6.19 1.29 -26.14
C ILE A 446 -4.97 2.20 -26.37
N ALA A 447 -3.81 1.63 -26.73
CA ALA A 447 -2.59 2.38 -27.00
C ALA A 447 -2.77 3.42 -28.12
N LYS A 448 -3.46 3.06 -29.22
CA LYS A 448 -3.77 3.98 -30.32
C LYS A 448 -4.63 5.16 -29.87
N VAL A 449 -5.67 4.90 -29.07
CA VAL A 449 -6.54 5.97 -28.56
C VAL A 449 -5.78 6.89 -27.59
N VAL A 450 -4.92 6.34 -26.74
CA VAL A 450 -4.05 7.16 -25.88
C VAL A 450 -3.12 8.03 -26.70
N ALA A 451 -2.40 7.47 -27.68
CA ALA A 451 -1.51 8.21 -28.57
C ALA A 451 -2.23 9.32 -29.36
N GLN A 452 -3.50 9.10 -29.71
CA GLN A 452 -4.31 10.07 -30.45
C GLN A 452 -4.72 11.27 -29.59
N TYR A 453 -5.07 11.05 -28.32
CA TYR A 453 -5.71 12.07 -27.47
C TYR A 453 -4.81 12.64 -26.38
N VAL A 454 -3.63 12.06 -26.13
CA VAL A 454 -2.68 12.53 -25.12
C VAL A 454 -1.33 12.82 -25.79
N GLU A 455 -0.95 14.10 -25.86
CA GLU A 455 0.35 14.51 -26.41
C GLU A 455 1.53 13.89 -25.65
N GLY A 456 2.62 13.59 -26.35
CA GLY A 456 3.82 13.01 -25.76
C GLY A 456 3.68 11.53 -25.41
N THR A 457 2.68 10.84 -25.96
CA THR A 457 2.47 9.39 -25.79
C THR A 457 2.57 8.60 -27.09
N GLU A 458 3.07 9.19 -28.18
CA GLU A 458 3.09 8.62 -29.52
C GLU A 458 3.85 7.29 -29.60
N GLU A 459 4.88 7.10 -28.77
CA GLU A 459 5.69 5.89 -28.71
C GLU A 459 4.92 4.65 -28.24
N ILE A 460 3.78 4.83 -27.54
CA ILE A 460 3.00 3.73 -26.95
C ILE A 460 2.47 2.74 -28.00
N THR A 461 2.30 3.18 -29.26
CA THR A 461 1.77 2.33 -30.34
C THR A 461 2.76 1.26 -30.81
N ASN A 462 4.05 1.42 -30.50
CA ASN A 462 5.12 0.51 -30.92
C ASN A 462 5.48 -0.50 -29.83
N ILE A 463 4.76 -0.50 -28.71
CA ILE A 463 5.04 -1.36 -27.56
C ILE A 463 4.48 -2.78 -27.80
N PRO A 464 5.29 -3.84 -27.62
CA PRO A 464 4.94 -5.21 -28.02
C PRO A 464 4.00 -5.96 -27.07
N SER A 465 3.70 -5.45 -25.86
CA SER A 465 2.92 -6.19 -24.86
C SER A 465 2.01 -5.33 -23.98
N GLU A 466 0.93 -5.95 -23.47
CA GLU A 466 -0.01 -5.32 -22.52
C GLU A 466 0.69 -4.80 -21.26
N HIS A 467 1.67 -5.55 -20.76
CA HIS A 467 2.45 -5.18 -19.58
C HIS A 467 3.29 -3.92 -19.83
N GLU A 468 3.98 -3.85 -20.97
CA GLU A 468 4.80 -2.68 -21.29
C GLU A 468 3.95 -1.44 -21.56
N VAL A 469 2.75 -1.60 -22.14
CA VAL A 469 1.77 -0.51 -22.28
C VAL A 469 1.34 0.00 -20.91
N GLU A 470 1.00 -0.88 -19.97
CA GLU A 470 0.66 -0.50 -18.60
C GLU A 470 1.82 0.26 -17.92
N VAL A 471 3.06 -0.22 -18.06
CA VAL A 471 4.26 0.42 -17.51
C VAL A 471 4.50 1.79 -18.14
N PHE A 472 4.27 1.95 -19.44
CA PHE A 472 4.36 3.24 -20.14
C PHE A 472 3.30 4.23 -19.61
N LEU A 473 2.03 3.80 -19.51
CA LEU A 473 0.95 4.63 -18.99
C LEU A 473 1.24 5.09 -17.55
N LYS A 474 1.75 4.20 -16.70
CA LYS A 474 2.17 4.53 -15.33
C LYS A 474 3.30 5.56 -15.31
N ARG A 475 4.26 5.47 -16.23
CA ARG A 475 5.35 6.47 -16.37
C ARG A 475 4.81 7.83 -16.80
N ALA A 476 3.91 7.88 -17.78
CA ALA A 476 3.28 9.11 -18.22
C ALA A 476 2.45 9.77 -17.10
N LEU A 477 1.68 8.96 -16.36
CA LEU A 477 0.93 9.43 -15.20
C LEU A 477 1.84 9.98 -14.10
N ASN A 478 3.00 9.34 -13.84
CA ASN A 478 3.97 9.84 -12.86
C ASN A 478 4.58 11.20 -13.27
N SER A 479 4.88 11.39 -14.56
CA SER A 479 5.34 12.68 -15.10
C SER A 479 4.33 13.80 -14.77
N LEU A 480 3.04 13.54 -14.98
CA LEU A 480 1.96 14.47 -14.60
C LEU A 480 1.89 14.69 -13.08
N SER A 481 2.04 13.65 -12.26
CA SER A 481 2.04 13.76 -10.80
C SER A 481 3.24 14.54 -10.25
N LYS A 482 4.35 14.60 -10.99
CA LYS A 482 5.52 15.46 -10.71
C LYS A 482 5.32 16.93 -11.07
N GLY A 483 4.21 17.28 -11.73
CA GLY A 483 3.96 18.63 -12.24
C GLY A 483 4.61 18.90 -13.60
N GLU A 484 5.13 17.87 -14.27
CA GLU A 484 5.63 18.01 -15.64
C GLU A 484 4.43 18.26 -16.58
N SER A 485 4.65 19.07 -17.62
CA SER A 485 3.59 19.43 -18.60
C SER A 485 3.79 18.72 -19.94
N LYS A 486 4.37 17.51 -19.92
CA LYS A 486 4.66 16.73 -21.14
C LYS A 486 3.42 16.09 -21.77
N HIS A 487 2.40 15.82 -20.96
CA HIS A 487 1.20 15.10 -21.39
C HIS A 487 -0.01 16.02 -21.27
N ILE A 488 -0.69 16.27 -22.39
CA ILE A 488 -1.84 17.18 -22.46
C ILE A 488 -2.93 16.48 -23.28
N ILE A 489 -4.18 16.62 -22.83
CA ILE A 489 -5.34 16.07 -23.55
C ILE A 489 -5.70 17.02 -24.69
N THR A 490 -5.78 16.50 -25.91
CA THR A 490 -5.96 17.32 -27.13
C THR A 490 -7.42 17.63 -27.46
N ALA A 491 -8.36 16.95 -26.79
CA ALA A 491 -9.80 17.10 -27.01
C ALA A 491 -10.57 17.23 -25.69
N ASN A 492 -11.79 17.74 -25.78
CA ASN A 492 -12.71 17.81 -24.65
C ASN A 492 -12.99 16.38 -24.10
N PRO A 493 -13.05 16.18 -22.76
CA PRO A 493 -13.38 14.89 -22.16
C PRO A 493 -14.68 14.24 -22.70
N ALA A 494 -15.70 15.03 -23.04
CA ALA A 494 -16.93 14.54 -23.65
C ALA A 494 -16.75 13.95 -25.06
N VAL A 495 -15.56 14.07 -25.66
CA VAL A 495 -15.19 13.46 -26.95
C VAL A 495 -14.18 12.34 -26.74
N SER A 496 -13.12 12.57 -25.94
CA SER A 496 -12.04 11.61 -25.77
C SER A 496 -12.48 10.36 -24.98
N PHE A 497 -13.26 10.51 -23.91
CA PHE A 497 -13.69 9.39 -23.08
C PHE A 497 -14.67 8.42 -23.79
N PRO A 498 -15.65 8.89 -24.59
CA PRO A 498 -16.44 8.00 -25.45
C PRO A 498 -15.61 7.16 -26.41
N VAL A 499 -14.54 7.74 -27.00
CA VAL A 499 -13.65 6.99 -27.91
C VAL A 499 -12.83 5.95 -27.14
N LEU A 500 -12.36 6.28 -25.93
CA LEU A 500 -11.72 5.30 -25.05
C LEU A 500 -12.69 4.16 -24.68
N ALA A 501 -13.94 4.48 -24.31
CA ALA A 501 -14.97 3.49 -24.00
C ALA A 501 -15.27 2.57 -25.19
N GLN A 502 -15.34 3.11 -26.40
CA GLN A 502 -15.51 2.30 -27.60
C GLN A 502 -14.33 1.35 -27.82
N ALA A 503 -13.09 1.83 -27.69
CA ALA A 503 -11.91 0.99 -27.82
C ALA A 503 -11.88 -0.14 -26.78
N ILE A 504 -12.34 0.12 -25.54
CA ILE A 504 -12.48 -0.89 -24.49
C ILE A 504 -13.51 -1.95 -24.91
N ARG A 505 -14.68 -1.55 -25.40
CA ARG A 505 -15.73 -2.49 -25.84
C ARG A 505 -15.25 -3.42 -26.95
N GLU A 506 -14.45 -2.90 -27.87
CA GLU A 506 -13.88 -3.65 -28.99
C GLU A 506 -12.82 -4.67 -28.56
N CYS A 507 -12.32 -4.64 -27.31
CA CYS A 507 -11.30 -5.57 -26.81
C CYS A 507 -11.80 -7.01 -26.61
N SER A 508 -13.11 -7.22 -26.42
CA SER A 508 -13.68 -8.54 -26.13
C SER A 508 -15.12 -8.68 -26.63
N GLU A 509 -15.49 -9.89 -27.06
CA GLU A 509 -16.87 -10.21 -27.45
C GLU A 509 -17.86 -9.99 -26.30
N VAL A 510 -17.44 -10.26 -25.05
CA VAL A 510 -18.24 -10.07 -23.83
C VAL A 510 -18.59 -8.59 -23.61
N TRP A 511 -17.75 -7.68 -24.09
CA TRP A 511 -17.91 -6.23 -23.86
C TRP A 511 -18.50 -5.48 -25.05
N ASN A 512 -18.68 -6.12 -26.20
CA ASN A 512 -19.16 -5.48 -27.42
C ASN A 512 -20.47 -4.70 -27.19
N ASN A 513 -21.37 -5.21 -26.34
CA ASN A 513 -22.64 -4.56 -26.01
C ASN A 513 -22.67 -3.91 -24.62
N SER A 514 -21.56 -3.93 -23.90
CA SER A 514 -21.47 -3.39 -22.54
C SER A 514 -21.39 -1.87 -22.54
N TYR A 515 -22.06 -1.25 -21.57
CA TYR A 515 -21.95 0.18 -21.30
C TYR A 515 -20.79 0.43 -20.31
N VAL A 516 -19.88 1.35 -20.64
CA VAL A 516 -18.68 1.60 -19.82
C VAL A 516 -18.97 2.65 -18.75
N PHE A 517 -18.81 2.28 -17.48
CA PHE A 517 -18.90 3.21 -16.37
C PHE A 517 -17.51 3.64 -15.92
N PHE A 518 -17.23 4.94 -16.03
CA PHE A 518 -16.07 5.57 -15.42
C PHE A 518 -16.44 5.95 -13.97
N LEU A 519 -16.05 5.10 -13.02
CA LEU A 519 -16.36 5.26 -11.61
C LEU A 519 -15.29 6.18 -10.98
N LEU A 520 -15.70 7.35 -10.47
CA LEU A 520 -14.80 8.30 -9.82
C LEU A 520 -15.21 8.50 -8.36
N ASP A 521 -14.38 8.02 -7.43
CA ASP A 521 -14.69 8.03 -6.00
C ASP A 521 -14.20 9.28 -5.28
N ASP A 522 -15.03 9.77 -4.35
CA ASP A 522 -14.75 10.78 -3.33
C ASP A 522 -14.35 12.14 -3.89
N VAL A 523 -15.20 12.67 -4.79
CA VAL A 523 -15.12 14.05 -5.28
C VAL A 523 -15.78 14.96 -4.25
N SER A 524 -15.06 15.26 -3.17
CA SER A 524 -15.59 16.00 -2.01
C SER A 524 -14.69 17.16 -1.57
N THR A 525 -15.26 18.09 -0.79
CA THR A 525 -14.54 19.25 -0.25
C THR A 525 -13.48 18.92 0.79
N ARG A 526 -13.36 17.63 1.16
CA ARG A 526 -12.31 17.13 2.04
C ARG A 526 -10.93 17.16 1.38
N PHE A 527 -10.87 17.06 0.05
CA PHE A 527 -9.61 16.90 -0.68
C PHE A 527 -9.46 17.87 -1.86
N LEU A 528 -10.54 18.51 -2.27
CA LEU A 528 -10.57 19.47 -3.35
C LEU A 528 -11.25 20.76 -2.90
N ASN A 529 -10.77 21.90 -3.36
CA ASN A 529 -11.52 23.14 -3.24
C ASN A 529 -12.75 23.15 -4.15
N ASP A 530 -13.63 24.11 -3.88
CA ASP A 530 -14.91 24.24 -4.56
C ASP A 530 -14.75 24.41 -6.09
N ASP A 531 -13.81 25.24 -6.53
CA ASP A 531 -13.55 25.49 -7.95
C ASP A 531 -13.12 24.21 -8.70
N ASN A 532 -12.26 23.41 -8.07
CA ASN A 532 -11.78 22.15 -8.62
C ASN A 532 -12.92 21.12 -8.77
N ILE A 533 -13.81 21.04 -7.78
CA ILE A 533 -14.99 20.15 -7.82
C ILE A 533 -15.92 20.58 -8.96
N ILE A 534 -16.28 21.87 -9.01
CA ILE A 534 -17.17 22.41 -10.04
C ILE A 534 -16.58 22.15 -11.42
N HIS A 535 -15.28 22.43 -11.61
CA HIS A 535 -14.60 22.21 -12.89
C HIS A 535 -14.57 20.73 -13.32
N LEU A 536 -14.24 19.81 -12.41
CA LEU A 536 -14.21 18.37 -12.68
C LEU A 536 -15.61 17.84 -13.03
N VAL A 537 -16.57 18.07 -12.15
CA VAL A 537 -17.93 17.53 -12.27
C VAL A 537 -18.62 18.11 -13.50
N SER A 538 -18.56 19.43 -13.72
CA SER A 538 -19.21 20.05 -14.88
C SER A 538 -18.60 19.60 -16.22
N THR A 539 -17.33 19.20 -16.25
CA THR A 539 -16.68 18.70 -17.48
C THR A 539 -16.99 17.22 -17.76
N LEU A 540 -17.19 16.41 -16.71
CA LEU A 540 -17.36 14.97 -16.82
C LEU A 540 -18.83 14.51 -16.80
N LEU A 541 -19.77 15.38 -16.43
CA LEU A 541 -21.22 15.14 -16.47
C LEU A 541 -21.80 15.27 -17.90
N PHE A 542 -21.29 14.49 -18.86
CA PHE A 542 -21.86 14.40 -20.20
C PHE A 542 -22.64 13.10 -20.42
N GLN A 543 -23.62 13.12 -21.32
CA GLN A 543 -24.36 11.95 -21.75
C GLN A 543 -23.77 11.38 -23.04
N ASP A 544 -23.52 10.07 -23.07
CA ASP A 544 -23.07 9.34 -24.25
C ASP A 544 -23.74 7.96 -24.36
N GLN A 545 -23.81 7.45 -25.59
CA GLN A 545 -24.43 6.16 -25.91
C GLN A 545 -23.62 4.94 -25.43
N TYR A 546 -22.32 5.11 -25.16
CA TYR A 546 -21.40 4.03 -24.82
C TYR A 546 -20.85 4.12 -23.40
N CYS A 547 -20.80 5.32 -22.81
CA CYS A 547 -20.27 5.51 -21.47
C CYS A 547 -20.93 6.62 -20.67
N ALA A 548 -20.73 6.57 -19.35
CA ALA A 548 -21.01 7.67 -18.45
C ALA A 548 -20.11 7.61 -17.22
N PHE A 549 -19.98 8.74 -16.54
CA PHE A 549 -19.34 8.81 -15.24
C PHE A 549 -20.31 8.55 -14.10
N LYS A 550 -19.84 7.84 -13.07
CA LYS A 550 -20.55 7.71 -11.79
C LYS A 550 -19.65 8.22 -10.68
N PHE A 551 -20.12 9.20 -9.93
CA PHE A 551 -19.34 9.87 -8.90
C PHE A 551 -19.85 9.53 -7.51
N THR A 552 -18.97 9.48 -6.51
CA THR A 552 -19.39 9.58 -5.11
C THR A 552 -19.01 10.94 -4.55
N THR A 553 -19.92 11.56 -3.80
CA THR A 553 -19.70 12.85 -3.15
C THR A 553 -20.56 12.98 -1.89
N GLU A 554 -20.39 14.06 -1.14
CA GLU A 554 -21.25 14.41 -0.01
C GLU A 554 -22.44 15.25 -0.50
N MET A 555 -23.61 15.15 0.14
CA MET A 555 -24.83 15.78 -0.38
C MET A 555 -24.71 17.31 -0.49
N GLN A 556 -24.07 17.94 0.50
CA GLN A 556 -23.77 19.37 0.53
C GLN A 556 -22.83 19.81 -0.61
N THR A 557 -22.03 18.91 -1.18
CA THR A 557 -21.17 19.21 -2.33
C THR A 557 -21.99 19.31 -3.63
N LEU A 558 -23.14 18.63 -3.74
CA LEU A 558 -24.07 18.77 -4.87
C LEU A 558 -24.91 20.04 -4.83
N GLU A 559 -25.14 20.61 -3.65
CA GLU A 559 -25.86 21.87 -3.50
C GLU A 559 -25.05 23.07 -4.04
N MET A 560 -23.76 22.87 -4.32
CA MET A 560 -22.94 23.80 -5.09
C MET A 560 -23.47 23.88 -6.52
N VAL A 561 -23.46 25.07 -7.13
CA VAL A 561 -23.96 25.28 -8.50
C VAL A 561 -23.10 24.51 -9.51
N ILE A 562 -23.46 23.25 -9.76
CA ILE A 562 -22.86 22.42 -10.83
C ILE A 562 -23.45 22.89 -12.15
N ASN A 563 -22.59 23.16 -13.13
CA ASN A 563 -23.03 23.60 -14.45
C ASN A 563 -23.13 22.42 -15.42
N SER A 564 -23.98 22.57 -16.43
CA SER A 564 -24.02 21.68 -17.59
C SER A 564 -22.67 21.71 -18.33
N PRO A 565 -22.33 20.66 -19.09
CA PRO A 565 -21.13 20.65 -19.94
C PRO A 565 -20.99 21.93 -20.76
N GLY A 566 -19.88 22.65 -20.57
CA GLY A 566 -19.62 23.95 -21.21
C GLY A 566 -19.86 25.19 -20.34
N ASN A 567 -20.28 25.04 -19.07
CA ASN A 567 -20.46 26.13 -18.09
C ASN A 567 -21.49 27.21 -18.49
N ILE A 568 -22.56 26.85 -19.22
CA ILE A 568 -23.55 27.80 -19.75
C ILE A 568 -24.81 27.88 -18.86
N GLU A 569 -25.34 26.75 -18.40
CA GLU A 569 -26.53 26.67 -17.54
C GLU A 569 -26.24 25.78 -16.31
N GLN A 570 -27.02 25.92 -15.24
CA GLN A 570 -26.94 25.00 -14.09
C GLN A 570 -27.47 23.61 -14.50
N ALA A 571 -26.72 22.55 -14.16
CA ALA A 571 -27.10 21.17 -14.43
C ALA A 571 -28.36 20.80 -13.64
N ARG A 572 -29.30 20.11 -14.29
CA ARG A 572 -30.61 19.73 -13.73
C ARG A 572 -30.67 18.23 -13.46
N GLU A 573 -31.02 17.87 -12.23
CA GLU A 573 -31.35 16.50 -11.84
C GLU A 573 -32.49 15.94 -12.71
N GLY A 574 -32.37 14.67 -13.13
CA GLY A 574 -33.33 13.97 -14.00
C GLY A 574 -33.26 14.36 -15.47
N ARG A 575 -32.50 15.42 -15.83
CA ARG A 575 -32.22 15.79 -17.22
C ARG A 575 -30.76 15.53 -17.59
N ASP A 576 -29.83 16.06 -16.80
CA ASP A 576 -28.40 16.03 -17.08
C ASP A 576 -27.72 14.88 -16.32
N TYR A 577 -28.17 14.60 -15.08
CA TYR A 577 -27.67 13.52 -14.22
C TYR A 577 -28.76 13.03 -13.25
N ASP A 578 -28.60 11.82 -12.71
CA ASP A 578 -29.43 11.28 -11.64
C ASP A 578 -28.70 11.31 -10.28
N VAL A 579 -29.45 11.33 -9.18
CA VAL A 579 -28.92 11.25 -7.81
C VAL A 579 -29.38 9.96 -7.13
N PHE A 580 -28.46 9.27 -6.48
CA PHE A 580 -28.76 8.15 -5.58
C PHE A 580 -28.24 8.45 -4.17
N ASP A 581 -29.15 8.76 -3.25
CA ASP A 581 -28.82 9.05 -1.85
C ASP A 581 -28.73 7.77 -1.02
N LEU A 582 -27.53 7.19 -0.96
CA LEU A 582 -27.24 6.04 -0.12
C LEU A 582 -27.40 6.37 1.37
N GLY A 583 -27.11 7.61 1.77
CA GLY A 583 -27.27 8.05 3.15
C GLY A 583 -28.72 7.92 3.61
N ASN A 584 -29.65 8.40 2.79
CA ASN A 584 -31.08 8.26 3.05
C ASN A 584 -31.55 6.80 2.98
N GLU A 585 -31.11 6.02 1.99
CA GLU A 585 -31.48 4.60 1.86
C GLU A 585 -31.04 3.75 3.07
N VAL A 586 -29.82 3.97 3.59
CA VAL A 586 -29.34 3.30 4.81
C VAL A 586 -30.17 3.77 6.01
N ASN A 587 -30.41 5.07 6.12
CA ASN A 587 -31.19 5.65 7.23
C ASN A 587 -32.63 5.11 7.25
N GLU A 588 -33.29 4.99 6.09
CA GLU A 588 -34.59 4.37 5.94
C GLU A 588 -34.56 2.89 6.33
N LYS A 589 -33.61 2.10 5.83
CA LYS A 589 -33.47 0.68 6.23
C LYS A 589 -33.26 0.50 7.74
N VAL A 590 -32.48 1.39 8.38
CA VAL A 590 -32.16 1.28 9.81
C VAL A 590 -33.31 1.77 10.69
N HIS A 591 -34.13 2.73 10.23
CA HIS A 591 -35.10 3.42 11.09
C HIS A 591 -36.57 3.30 10.70
N ALA A 592 -36.92 2.85 9.48
CA ALA A 592 -38.32 2.69 9.07
C ALA A 592 -39.03 1.60 9.88
N ASN A 593 -38.37 0.46 10.08
CA ASN A 593 -38.83 -0.63 10.93
C ASN A 593 -37.68 -1.10 11.83
N LYS A 594 -37.88 -1.03 13.15
CA LYS A 594 -36.83 -1.38 14.14
C LYS A 594 -36.31 -2.80 13.95
N SER A 595 -37.18 -3.76 13.66
CA SER A 595 -36.80 -5.16 13.49
C SER A 595 -35.95 -5.37 12.23
N GLU A 596 -36.30 -4.70 11.14
CA GLU A 596 -35.54 -4.72 9.88
C GLU A 596 -34.19 -4.02 10.03
N GLY A 597 -34.14 -2.88 10.73
CA GLY A 597 -32.89 -2.15 10.99
C GLY A 597 -31.89 -2.96 11.81
N THR A 598 -32.35 -3.61 12.89
CA THR A 598 -31.51 -4.51 13.68
C THR A 598 -31.01 -5.69 12.83
N ARG A 599 -31.87 -6.28 12.00
CA ARG A 599 -31.50 -7.39 11.10
C ARG A 599 -30.49 -6.95 10.03
N PHE A 600 -30.63 -5.75 9.48
CA PHE A 600 -29.69 -5.19 8.51
C PHE A 600 -28.30 -5.01 9.13
N VAL A 601 -28.21 -4.44 10.32
CA VAL A 601 -26.95 -4.29 11.07
C VAL A 601 -26.35 -5.65 11.43
N GLU A 602 -27.16 -6.61 11.89
CA GLU A 602 -26.69 -7.96 12.20
C GLU A 602 -26.13 -8.67 10.96
N LYS A 603 -26.76 -8.54 9.79
CA LYS A 603 -26.25 -9.09 8.52
C LYS A 603 -24.87 -8.52 8.17
N ILE A 604 -24.65 -7.21 8.35
CA ILE A 604 -23.36 -6.56 8.10
C ILE A 604 -22.29 -7.20 9.00
N LEU A 605 -22.56 -7.30 10.30
CA LEU A 605 -21.63 -7.88 11.27
C LEU A 605 -21.39 -9.37 10.98
N LEU A 606 -22.43 -10.12 10.61
CA LEU A 606 -22.36 -11.55 10.30
C LEU A 606 -21.57 -11.86 9.02
N LYS A 607 -21.66 -11.03 7.97
CA LYS A 607 -20.82 -11.21 6.77
C LYS A 607 -19.34 -11.08 7.12
N ARG A 608 -18.99 -10.12 7.97
CA ARG A 608 -17.60 -9.88 8.41
C ARG A 608 -17.10 -10.98 9.35
N SER A 609 -17.95 -11.49 10.25
CA SER A 609 -17.55 -12.51 11.23
C SER A 609 -17.06 -13.81 10.57
N LYS A 610 -17.54 -14.15 9.38
CA LYS A 610 -17.10 -15.32 8.61
C LYS A 610 -15.61 -15.29 8.24
N PHE A 611 -15.05 -14.09 8.08
CA PHE A 611 -13.67 -13.87 7.64
C PHE A 611 -12.76 -13.40 8.77
N HIS A 612 -13.25 -13.27 10.00
CA HIS A 612 -12.48 -12.83 11.15
C HIS A 612 -12.28 -13.96 12.15
N SER A 613 -11.03 -14.41 12.32
CA SER A 613 -10.67 -15.53 13.19
C SER A 613 -10.95 -15.28 14.68
N GLY A 614 -10.93 -14.02 15.13
CA GLY A 614 -11.23 -13.63 16.50
C GLY A 614 -12.72 -13.69 16.87
N HIS A 615 -13.61 -13.88 15.90
CA HIS A 615 -15.04 -14.03 16.17
C HIS A 615 -15.41 -15.46 16.58
N PRO A 616 -16.31 -15.68 17.57
CA PRO A 616 -16.80 -17.01 17.90
C PRO A 616 -17.54 -17.64 16.70
N LYS A 617 -17.01 -18.73 16.13
CA LYS A 617 -17.51 -19.33 14.88
C LYS A 617 -18.96 -19.84 14.93
N HIS A 618 -19.49 -20.14 16.11
CA HIS A 618 -20.83 -20.71 16.30
C HIS A 618 -21.88 -19.71 16.77
N LEU A 619 -21.51 -18.44 17.02
CA LEU A 619 -22.43 -17.43 17.52
C LEU A 619 -22.75 -16.39 16.44
N ILE A 620 -23.96 -15.85 16.49
CA ILE A 620 -24.35 -14.67 15.71
C ILE A 620 -24.16 -13.39 16.55
N PRO A 621 -24.04 -12.19 15.93
CA PRO A 621 -23.80 -10.94 16.65
C PRO A 621 -24.81 -10.63 17.77
N SER A 622 -26.10 -10.94 17.59
CA SER A 622 -27.10 -10.78 18.67
C SER A 622 -26.86 -11.69 19.87
N GLN A 623 -26.28 -12.89 19.69
CA GLN A 623 -25.88 -13.77 20.79
C GLN A 623 -24.62 -13.28 21.50
N VAL A 624 -23.71 -12.61 20.77
CA VAL A 624 -22.50 -12.00 21.33
C VAL A 624 -22.85 -10.79 22.20
N LEU A 625 -23.77 -9.93 21.75
CA LEU A 625 -24.14 -8.69 22.44
C LEU A 625 -25.28 -8.85 23.45
N GLY A 626 -26.16 -9.84 23.26
CA GLY A 626 -27.50 -9.83 23.86
C GLY A 626 -28.35 -8.69 23.30
N ASP A 627 -29.43 -8.33 24.01
CA ASP A 627 -30.31 -7.25 23.56
C ASP A 627 -30.89 -6.40 24.71
N ALA A 628 -31.34 -5.18 24.37
CA ALA A 628 -31.98 -4.24 25.27
C ALA A 628 -32.96 -3.34 24.51
N THR A 629 -34.15 -3.12 25.05
CA THR A 629 -35.12 -2.22 24.41
C THR A 629 -34.71 -0.75 24.62
N LEU A 630 -34.90 0.08 23.59
CA LEU A 630 -34.62 1.52 23.68
C LEU A 630 -35.41 2.22 24.79
N LYS A 631 -36.61 1.72 25.09
CA LYS A 631 -37.44 2.18 26.21
C LYS A 631 -36.75 1.90 27.55
N SER A 632 -36.23 0.69 27.75
CA SER A 632 -35.49 0.33 28.97
C SER A 632 -34.24 1.20 29.14
N ILE A 633 -33.49 1.45 28.07
CA ILE A 633 -32.31 2.33 28.09
C ILE A 633 -32.70 3.75 28.52
N ALA A 634 -33.73 4.32 27.89
CA ALA A 634 -34.19 5.67 28.21
C ALA A 634 -34.72 5.81 29.65
N GLU A 635 -35.45 4.80 30.15
CA GLU A 635 -35.93 4.76 31.53
C GLU A 635 -34.78 4.66 32.54
N ASN A 636 -33.79 3.80 32.28
CA ASN A 636 -32.61 3.65 33.14
C ASN A 636 -31.73 4.91 33.18
N ILE A 637 -31.64 5.64 32.06
CA ILE A 637 -30.95 6.93 31.97
C ILE A 637 -31.61 7.98 32.85
N ALA A 638 -32.95 8.10 32.75
CA ALA A 638 -33.71 9.16 33.39
C ALA A 638 -33.94 8.91 34.89
N ARG A 639 -33.92 7.65 35.32
CA ARG A 639 -34.08 7.25 36.71
C ARG A 639 -32.96 7.82 37.59
N LYS A 640 -33.32 8.32 38.78
CA LYS A 640 -32.34 8.66 39.82
C LYS A 640 -31.77 7.38 40.43
N ALA A 641 -30.53 7.04 40.06
CA ALA A 641 -29.81 5.88 40.58
C ALA A 641 -28.39 6.25 41.05
N LYS A 642 -27.72 5.38 41.81
CA LYS A 642 -26.32 5.60 42.22
C LYS A 642 -25.41 5.52 41.00
N ALA A 643 -24.23 6.15 41.05
CA ALA A 643 -23.27 6.13 39.93
C ALA A 643 -22.86 4.70 39.51
N SER A 644 -22.87 3.73 40.44
CA SER A 644 -22.66 2.30 40.16
C SER A 644 -23.70 1.70 39.22
N ASP A 645 -24.94 2.17 39.30
CA ASP A 645 -26.10 1.60 38.60
C ASP A 645 -26.20 2.12 37.16
N LYS A 646 -25.41 3.15 36.82
CA LYS A 646 -25.29 3.74 35.48
C LYS A 646 -24.15 3.16 34.64
N LYS A 647 -23.46 2.12 35.14
CA LYS A 647 -22.29 1.53 34.47
C LYS A 647 -22.63 0.62 33.29
N GLY A 648 -23.89 0.24 33.09
CA GLY A 648 -24.34 -0.68 32.02
C GLY A 648 -25.57 -0.16 31.26
N LEU A 649 -25.59 1.13 30.88
CA LEU A 649 -26.75 1.76 30.25
C LEU A 649 -26.90 1.38 28.78
N TYR A 650 -25.82 1.44 28.01
CA TYR A 650 -25.83 1.15 26.57
C TYR A 650 -25.29 -0.26 26.32
N HIS A 651 -26.16 -1.18 25.88
CA HIS A 651 -25.79 -2.56 25.56
C HIS A 651 -26.79 -3.21 24.60
N GLY A 652 -26.37 -4.27 23.90
CA GLY A 652 -27.20 -5.10 23.05
C GLY A 652 -27.29 -4.68 21.57
N ILE A 653 -27.80 -5.59 20.73
CA ILE A 653 -27.89 -5.41 19.26
C ILE A 653 -28.85 -4.27 18.86
N THR A 654 -29.95 -4.06 19.60
CA THR A 654 -30.86 -2.95 19.31
C THR A 654 -30.23 -1.59 19.63
N ALA A 655 -29.37 -1.51 20.67
CA ALA A 655 -28.66 -0.29 21.01
C ALA A 655 -27.64 0.10 19.93
N ILE A 656 -26.85 -0.87 19.44
CA ILE A 656 -25.83 -0.61 18.42
C ILE A 656 -26.47 -0.20 17.08
N ALA A 657 -27.59 -0.84 16.71
CA ALA A 657 -28.36 -0.46 15.53
C ALA A 657 -28.98 0.94 15.66
N SER A 658 -29.39 1.35 16.86
CA SER A 658 -30.04 2.65 17.08
C SER A 658 -29.07 3.83 17.16
N VAL A 659 -27.80 3.58 17.51
CA VAL A 659 -26.72 4.57 17.44
C VAL A 659 -26.25 4.79 16.01
N CYS A 660 -26.46 3.82 15.11
CA CYS A 660 -26.25 4.02 13.68
C CYS A 660 -27.25 5.03 13.13
N VAL A 661 -26.75 6.20 12.76
CA VAL A 661 -27.50 7.23 12.04
C VAL A 661 -26.99 7.27 10.60
N GLY A 662 -26.75 6.12 9.96
CA GLY A 662 -26.20 6.03 8.60
C GLY A 662 -24.67 5.90 8.49
N ASP A 663 -23.92 5.98 9.59
CA ASP A 663 -22.49 5.63 9.60
C ASP A 663 -22.30 4.17 10.03
N ILE A 664 -22.12 3.28 9.06
CA ILE A 664 -21.88 1.85 9.29
C ILE A 664 -20.50 1.62 9.90
N GLY A 665 -19.55 2.53 9.63
CA GLY A 665 -18.21 2.47 10.17
C GLY A 665 -18.19 2.47 11.70
N ASP A 666 -18.88 3.42 12.32
CA ASP A 666 -18.93 3.52 13.79
C ASP A 666 -19.51 2.25 14.44
N ILE A 667 -20.45 1.55 13.79
CA ILE A 667 -20.97 0.25 14.26
C ILE A 667 -19.87 -0.82 14.23
N ILE A 668 -19.15 -0.94 13.11
CA ILE A 668 -18.09 -1.94 12.96
C ILE A 668 -16.98 -1.70 13.98
N THR A 669 -16.57 -0.44 14.17
CA THR A 669 -15.57 -0.06 15.18
C THR A 669 -16.05 -0.39 16.59
N LEU A 670 -17.30 -0.07 16.93
CA LEU A 670 -17.83 -0.36 18.26
C LEU A 670 -17.92 -1.86 18.53
N TYR A 671 -18.34 -2.66 17.55
CA TYR A 671 -18.39 -4.12 17.67
C TYR A 671 -17.00 -4.74 17.83
N ASP A 672 -16.00 -4.28 17.06
CA ASP A 672 -14.59 -4.69 17.19
C ASP A 672 -14.04 -4.37 18.59
N MET A 673 -14.31 -3.18 19.14
CA MET A 673 -13.94 -2.83 20.52
C MET A 673 -14.55 -3.77 21.56
N ILE A 674 -15.82 -4.17 21.37
CA ILE A 674 -16.51 -5.10 22.27
C ILE A 674 -15.89 -6.51 22.19
N LEU A 675 -15.53 -6.99 21.00
CA LEU A 675 -14.87 -8.29 20.82
C LEU A 675 -13.48 -8.33 21.48
N ASN A 676 -12.71 -7.26 21.34
CA ASN A 676 -11.32 -7.18 21.82
C ASN A 676 -11.17 -7.03 23.35
N ARG A 677 -12.28 -6.89 24.10
CA ARG A 677 -12.27 -6.83 25.58
C ARG A 677 -11.98 -8.19 26.27
N ASN A 678 -11.46 -9.18 25.52
CA ASN A 678 -10.90 -10.45 26.02
C ASN A 678 -11.92 -11.30 26.81
N VAL A 679 -13.11 -11.50 26.24
CA VAL A 679 -14.27 -12.05 26.93
C VAL A 679 -14.38 -13.57 26.71
N LYS A 680 -14.37 -14.36 27.79
CA LYS A 680 -14.54 -15.83 27.74
C LYS A 680 -16.00 -16.29 27.73
N ASN A 681 -16.94 -15.40 28.06
CA ASN A 681 -18.36 -15.69 28.24
C ASN A 681 -19.24 -14.78 27.37
N PHE A 682 -20.24 -15.36 26.70
CA PHE A 682 -21.22 -14.61 25.89
C PHE A 682 -22.63 -14.75 26.50
N PRO A 683 -23.49 -13.70 26.42
CA PRO A 683 -23.22 -12.38 25.86
C PRO A 683 -22.22 -11.56 26.70
N VAL A 684 -21.52 -10.61 26.06
CA VAL A 684 -20.58 -9.70 26.74
C VAL A 684 -21.32 -8.89 27.82
N SER A 685 -20.69 -8.67 28.98
CA SER A 685 -21.34 -7.96 30.09
C SER A 685 -21.79 -6.54 29.72
N ARG A 686 -22.88 -6.07 30.34
CA ARG A 686 -23.46 -4.75 30.06
C ARG A 686 -22.48 -3.63 30.37
N GLU A 687 -21.68 -3.80 31.40
CA GLU A 687 -20.66 -2.83 31.83
C GLU A 687 -19.54 -2.70 30.80
N ALA A 688 -19.03 -3.82 30.29
CA ALA A 688 -17.97 -3.82 29.29
C ALA A 688 -18.44 -3.21 27.96
N GLN A 689 -19.68 -3.51 27.54
CA GLN A 689 -20.27 -2.89 26.36
C GLN A 689 -20.42 -1.39 26.53
N ASN A 690 -20.99 -0.93 27.65
CA ASN A 690 -21.21 0.48 27.93
C ASN A 690 -19.91 1.28 27.99
N GLU A 691 -18.84 0.72 28.56
CA GLU A 691 -17.52 1.35 28.53
C GLU A 691 -17.00 1.56 27.10
N CYS A 692 -17.23 0.61 26.19
CA CYS A 692 -16.85 0.77 24.77
C CYS A 692 -17.61 1.92 24.09
N TYR A 693 -18.91 2.11 24.38
CA TYR A 693 -19.68 3.26 23.89
C TYR A 693 -19.08 4.59 24.36
N LEU A 694 -18.74 4.68 25.65
CA LEU A 694 -18.18 5.88 26.25
C LEU A 694 -16.76 6.17 25.70
N ASP A 695 -15.92 5.14 25.60
CA ASP A 695 -14.57 5.24 25.02
C ASP A 695 -14.62 5.78 23.58
N LEU A 696 -15.52 5.23 22.75
CA LEU A 696 -15.68 5.66 21.36
C LEU A 696 -16.22 7.09 21.27
N CYS A 697 -17.22 7.44 22.09
CA CYS A 697 -17.76 8.80 22.16
C CYS A 697 -16.70 9.84 22.54
N ASN A 698 -15.97 9.60 23.63
CA ASN A 698 -14.90 10.48 24.09
C ASN A 698 -13.86 10.69 22.99
N SER A 699 -13.40 9.60 22.36
CA SER A 699 -12.47 9.67 21.23
C SER A 699 -13.00 10.56 20.11
N ARG A 700 -14.28 10.42 19.73
CA ARG A 700 -14.89 11.21 18.65
C ARG A 700 -15.06 12.69 19.02
N LEU A 701 -15.48 12.99 20.26
CA LEU A 701 -15.65 14.38 20.74
C LEU A 701 -14.33 15.16 20.76
N TYR A 702 -13.24 14.52 21.17
CA TYR A 702 -11.92 15.13 21.16
C TYR A 702 -11.44 15.52 19.77
N HIS A 703 -11.67 14.68 18.77
CA HIS A 703 -11.31 15.01 17.41
C HIS A 703 -12.07 16.22 16.88
N ILE A 704 -13.34 16.35 17.26
CA ILE A 704 -14.13 17.53 16.93
C ILE A 704 -13.55 18.77 17.60
N ASN A 705 -13.25 18.70 18.91
CA ASN A 705 -12.69 19.82 19.65
C ASN A 705 -11.33 20.28 19.10
N ARG A 706 -10.48 19.34 18.67
CA ARG A 706 -9.18 19.65 18.07
C ARG A 706 -9.30 20.34 16.71
N ARG A 707 -10.33 20.03 15.92
CA ARG A 707 -10.60 20.74 14.66
C ARG A 707 -11.02 22.17 14.96
N GLU A 708 -12.05 22.33 15.80
CA GLU A 708 -12.50 23.63 16.26
C GLU A 708 -13.37 23.47 17.53
N SER A 709 -13.04 24.18 18.61
CA SER A 709 -13.78 24.08 19.88
C SER A 709 -15.26 24.44 19.76
N ARG A 710 -15.59 25.29 18.79
CA ARG A 710 -16.98 25.68 18.48
C ARG A 710 -17.84 24.47 18.08
N LEU A 711 -17.28 23.52 17.33
CA LEU A 711 -17.95 22.30 16.89
C LEU A 711 -18.27 21.39 18.09
N TYR A 712 -17.35 21.30 19.06
CA TYR A 712 -17.60 20.58 20.31
C TYR A 712 -18.78 21.20 21.08
N ASP A 713 -18.83 22.53 21.18
CA ASP A 713 -19.92 23.24 21.87
C ASP A 713 -21.30 22.93 21.26
N PHE A 714 -21.41 22.77 19.93
CA PHE A 714 -22.65 22.34 19.26
C PHE A 714 -23.05 20.92 19.66
N ALA A 715 -22.11 19.97 19.56
CA ALA A 715 -22.37 18.58 19.90
C ALA A 715 -22.78 18.42 21.37
N GLU A 716 -22.08 19.11 22.27
CA GLU A 716 -22.30 19.05 23.71
C GLU A 716 -23.61 19.73 24.12
N SER A 717 -23.89 20.92 23.60
CA SER A 717 -25.11 21.67 23.94
C SER A 717 -26.39 20.98 23.44
N PHE A 718 -26.36 20.37 22.25
CA PHE A 718 -27.47 19.57 21.71
C PHE A 718 -27.74 18.32 22.57
N ALA A 719 -26.69 17.61 22.98
CA ALA A 719 -26.81 16.44 23.85
C ALA A 719 -27.37 16.82 25.24
N LYS A 720 -26.89 17.91 25.83
CA LYS A 720 -27.39 18.42 27.11
C LYS A 720 -28.86 18.84 27.04
N ALA A 721 -29.31 19.44 25.92
CA ALA A 721 -30.72 19.78 25.71
C ALA A 721 -31.59 18.52 25.65
N THR A 722 -31.15 17.54 24.86
CA THR A 722 -31.83 16.26 24.68
C THR A 722 -31.97 15.50 26.01
N HIS A 723 -30.88 15.38 26.78
CA HIS A 723 -30.91 14.74 28.09
C HIS A 723 -31.86 15.46 29.07
N HIS A 724 -31.83 16.80 29.07
CA HIS A 724 -32.71 17.61 29.92
C HIS A 724 -34.19 17.30 29.66
N LEU A 725 -34.60 17.28 28.38
CA LEU A 725 -35.98 17.04 27.97
C LEU A 725 -36.42 15.60 28.26
N LEU A 726 -35.52 14.62 28.13
CA LEU A 726 -35.76 13.24 28.52
C LEU A 726 -36.06 13.14 30.03
N VAL A 727 -35.18 13.68 30.88
CA VAL A 727 -35.37 13.67 32.33
C VAL A 727 -36.63 14.45 32.76
N GLN A 728 -36.92 15.57 32.10
CA GLN A 728 -38.13 16.35 32.36
C GLN A 728 -39.39 15.54 32.04
N SER A 729 -39.44 14.87 30.89
CA SER A 729 -40.58 14.04 30.49
C SER A 729 -40.75 12.81 31.39
N TYR A 730 -39.65 12.19 31.85
CA TYR A 730 -39.70 11.09 32.81
C TYR A 730 -40.30 11.50 34.15
N LYS A 731 -39.88 12.65 34.70
CA LYS A 731 -40.45 13.19 35.95
C LYS A 731 -41.93 13.50 35.82
N ALA A 732 -42.37 14.03 34.67
CA ALA A 732 -43.78 14.29 34.41
C ALA A 732 -44.58 12.99 34.36
N ARG A 733 -44.04 11.95 33.73
CA ARG A 733 -44.62 10.60 33.68
C ARG A 733 -44.68 9.94 35.06
N GLU A 734 -43.62 10.03 35.87
CA GLU A 734 -43.60 9.52 37.25
C GLU A 734 -44.64 10.23 38.13
N ALA A 735 -44.83 11.55 37.94
CA ALA A 735 -45.82 12.32 38.68
C ALA A 735 -47.28 11.94 38.34
N GLU A 736 -47.55 11.41 37.13
CA GLU A 736 -48.87 10.92 36.73
C GLU A 736 -49.22 9.52 37.27
N GLY A 737 -48.24 8.72 37.70
CA GLY A 737 -48.44 7.38 38.28
C GLY A 737 -48.52 6.22 37.27
N GLU A 738 -48.77 5.01 37.79
CA GLU A 738 -48.87 3.77 36.99
C GLU A 738 -50.08 3.84 36.02
N GLY A 739 -49.81 3.90 34.71
CA GLY A 739 -50.81 4.08 33.65
C GLY A 739 -50.66 5.38 32.85
N SER A 740 -49.67 6.23 33.16
CA SER A 740 -49.38 7.45 32.39
C SER A 740 -49.19 7.16 30.89
N LYS A 741 -49.92 7.92 30.05
CA LYS A 741 -49.78 7.93 28.59
C LYS A 741 -48.64 8.84 28.12
N LEU A 742 -47.96 9.56 29.03
CA LEU A 742 -46.88 10.47 28.68
C LEU A 742 -45.68 9.69 28.16
N ARG A 743 -45.30 9.97 26.91
CA ARG A 743 -44.11 9.39 26.29
C ARG A 743 -42.83 10.04 26.80
N LEU A 744 -41.74 9.28 26.82
CA LEU A 744 -40.40 9.82 27.06
C LEU A 744 -39.92 10.58 25.83
N ARG A 745 -39.64 11.87 26.00
CA ARG A 745 -39.15 12.75 24.95
C ARG A 745 -37.70 12.43 24.64
N GLN A 746 -37.39 12.13 23.38
CA GLN A 746 -36.06 11.79 22.88
C GLN A 746 -35.82 12.52 21.55
N TYR A 747 -35.15 13.67 21.65
CA TYR A 747 -34.81 14.52 20.51
C TYR A 747 -33.56 14.01 19.80
N SER A 748 -33.66 13.70 18.51
CA SER A 748 -32.53 13.21 17.72
C SER A 748 -32.33 13.92 16.39
N SER A 749 -33.18 14.90 16.06
CA SER A 749 -33.07 15.66 14.82
C SER A 749 -33.43 17.13 15.02
N ILE A 750 -33.03 17.97 14.06
CA ILE A 750 -33.31 19.40 14.01
C ILE A 750 -33.63 19.82 12.57
N PHE A 751 -34.72 20.56 12.40
CA PHE A 751 -35.14 21.10 11.11
C PHE A 751 -34.76 22.58 11.09
N ILE A 752 -34.07 23.00 10.04
CA ILE A 752 -33.50 24.33 9.91
C ILE A 752 -34.03 25.02 8.66
N ASN A 753 -34.60 26.21 8.83
CA ASN A 753 -35.05 27.06 7.72
C ASN A 753 -34.23 28.36 7.70
N ILE A 754 -33.38 28.53 6.68
CA ILE A 754 -32.58 29.75 6.50
C ILE A 754 -33.44 30.81 5.79
N THR A 755 -33.97 31.78 6.55
CA THR A 755 -34.97 32.75 6.04
C THR A 755 -34.58 34.22 6.22
N THR A 756 -33.65 34.54 7.11
CA THR A 756 -33.21 35.92 7.43
C THR A 756 -31.70 35.97 7.70
N GLY A 757 -31.11 37.16 7.78
CA GLY A 757 -29.68 37.35 8.12
C GLY A 757 -28.73 37.14 6.94
N ASN A 758 -27.44 36.89 7.23
CA ASN A 758 -26.46 36.53 6.19
C ASN A 758 -26.64 35.05 5.82
N ILE A 759 -27.31 34.81 4.69
CA ILE A 759 -27.70 33.47 4.21
C ILE A 759 -26.45 32.63 3.86
N GLU A 760 -25.49 33.21 3.13
CA GLU A 760 -24.25 32.51 2.73
C GLU A 760 -23.47 32.04 3.95
N ARG A 761 -23.27 32.92 4.94
CA ARG A 761 -22.56 32.58 6.17
C ARG A 761 -23.27 31.52 7.01
N GLN A 762 -24.61 31.59 7.12
CA GLN A 762 -25.37 30.57 7.84
C GLN A 762 -25.31 29.22 7.15
N TYR A 763 -25.36 29.22 5.81
CA TYR A 763 -25.19 28.03 5.00
C TYR A 763 -23.81 27.39 5.19
N GLU A 764 -22.74 28.19 5.14
CA GLU A 764 -21.37 27.74 5.44
C GLU A 764 -21.26 27.11 6.84
N GLN A 765 -21.87 27.74 7.85
CA GLN A 765 -21.85 27.23 9.23
C GLN A 765 -22.64 25.92 9.38
N VAL A 766 -23.80 25.79 8.74
CA VAL A 766 -24.58 24.53 8.73
C VAL A 766 -23.80 23.43 8.02
N ARG A 767 -23.17 23.76 6.88
CA ARG A 767 -22.31 22.84 6.14
C ARG A 767 -21.13 22.37 6.98
N GLU A 768 -20.49 23.27 7.71
CA GLU A 768 -19.39 22.95 8.62
C GLU A 768 -19.80 21.91 9.69
N LEU A 769 -21.03 21.99 10.22
CA LEU A 769 -21.55 21.00 11.16
C LEU A 769 -21.78 19.61 10.55
N ILE A 770 -22.15 19.56 9.27
CA ILE A 770 -22.33 18.32 8.50
C ILE A 770 -20.95 17.73 8.13
N ASP A 771 -20.02 18.55 7.67
CA ASP A 771 -18.64 18.17 7.29
C ASP A 771 -17.83 17.69 8.51
N ALA A 772 -18.13 18.25 9.70
CA ALA A 772 -17.62 17.80 10.98
C ALA A 772 -18.22 16.45 11.44
N GLY A 773 -19.33 16.02 10.83
CA GLY A 773 -20.04 14.80 11.15
C GLY A 773 -20.91 14.88 12.40
N ILE A 774 -21.17 16.06 12.97
CA ILE A 774 -22.02 16.21 14.16
C ILE A 774 -23.47 15.86 13.81
N PHE A 775 -23.91 16.36 12.66
CA PHE A 775 -25.23 16.11 12.12
C PHE A 775 -25.12 15.44 10.76
N ASN A 776 -26.08 14.57 10.49
CA ASN A 776 -26.26 13.93 9.21
C ASN A 776 -27.41 14.60 8.47
N PHE A 777 -27.18 14.97 7.22
CA PHE A 777 -28.22 15.47 6.36
C PHE A 777 -29.15 14.33 5.92
N SER A 778 -30.46 14.51 6.07
CA SER A 778 -31.52 13.53 5.74
C SER A 778 -32.46 14.06 4.64
N GLY A 779 -31.99 15.00 3.81
CA GLY A 779 -32.78 15.63 2.76
C GLY A 779 -33.56 16.87 3.21
N GLY A 780 -34.07 17.63 2.26
CA GLY A 780 -35.21 18.56 2.44
C GLY A 780 -36.38 18.06 1.58
N PRO A 781 -37.64 18.43 1.85
CA PRO A 781 -38.73 18.09 0.94
C PRO A 781 -38.37 18.56 -0.48
N GLU A 782 -38.64 17.71 -1.48
CA GLU A 782 -38.67 18.09 -2.89
C GLU A 782 -39.21 19.52 -2.99
N ALA A 783 -38.49 20.40 -3.70
CA ALA A 783 -38.91 21.77 -3.96
C ALA A 783 -40.44 21.81 -4.07
N SER A 784 -41.07 22.34 -3.03
CA SER A 784 -42.51 22.27 -2.80
C SER A 784 -43.23 22.36 -4.12
N ARG A 785 -43.96 21.30 -4.53
CA ARG A 785 -44.81 21.29 -5.73
C ARG A 785 -45.51 22.64 -5.84
N THR A 786 -45.01 23.50 -6.72
CA THR A 786 -45.52 24.82 -7.11
C THR A 786 -46.57 25.39 -6.15
N ASN A 787 -46.13 26.16 -5.16
CA ASN A 787 -47.01 27.23 -4.68
C ASN A 787 -47.27 28.15 -5.87
N ARG A 788 -48.54 28.32 -6.24
CA ARG A 788 -49.03 29.08 -7.42
C ARG A 788 -48.71 30.59 -7.41
N GLN A 789 -47.76 31.01 -6.60
CA GLN A 789 -47.31 32.40 -6.43
C GLN A 789 -45.79 32.32 -6.37
N GLY A 790 -45.10 32.80 -7.42
CA GLY A 790 -43.66 32.57 -7.64
C GLY A 790 -42.75 33.20 -6.59
N VAL A 791 -42.66 32.59 -5.43
CA VAL A 791 -41.69 32.86 -4.37
C VAL A 791 -40.73 31.67 -4.35
N ASN A 792 -39.42 31.96 -4.36
CA ASN A 792 -38.34 30.96 -4.37
C ASN A 792 -38.59 29.83 -3.36
N PRO A 793 -38.32 28.56 -3.71
CA PRO A 793 -38.49 27.44 -2.79
C PRO A 793 -37.63 27.68 -1.54
N GLN A 794 -38.27 27.74 -0.38
CA GLN A 794 -37.58 27.82 0.91
C GLN A 794 -36.85 26.48 1.14
N GLN A 795 -35.52 26.50 1.19
CA GLN A 795 -34.72 25.32 1.51
C GLN A 795 -34.82 25.03 3.01
N GLN A 796 -35.44 23.90 3.35
CA GLN A 796 -35.48 23.35 4.71
C GLN A 796 -34.43 22.24 4.83
N PHE A 797 -33.50 22.37 5.77
CA PHE A 797 -32.49 21.35 6.07
C PHE A 797 -32.99 20.43 7.18
N LYS A 798 -33.06 19.12 6.93
CA LYS A 798 -33.29 18.10 7.97
C LYS A 798 -31.97 17.51 8.43
N LEU A 799 -31.59 17.83 9.65
CA LEU A 799 -30.35 17.37 10.26
C LEU A 799 -30.65 16.33 11.36
N VAL A 800 -30.00 15.18 11.32
CA VAL A 800 -30.12 14.13 12.34
C VAL A 800 -28.84 14.09 13.16
N TYR A 801 -28.96 14.23 14.48
CA TYR A 801 -27.83 14.23 15.39
C TYR A 801 -27.21 12.85 15.49
N ARG A 802 -25.89 12.76 15.33
CA ARG A 802 -25.15 11.51 15.58
C ARG A 802 -25.14 11.21 17.08
N LYS A 803 -26.06 10.34 17.50
CA LYS A 803 -26.30 9.99 18.92
C LYS A 803 -25.05 9.52 19.66
N LEU A 804 -24.07 8.96 18.96
CA LEU A 804 -22.77 8.59 19.51
C LEU A 804 -22.09 9.75 20.24
N TYR A 805 -22.21 11.00 19.78
CA TYR A 805 -21.63 12.17 20.48
C TYR A 805 -22.35 12.54 21.78
N GLY A 806 -23.56 12.04 21.99
CA GLY A 806 -24.37 12.34 23.16
C GLY A 806 -24.35 11.28 24.25
N VAL A 807 -23.74 10.10 24.03
CA VAL A 807 -23.86 8.97 24.98
C VAL A 807 -23.24 9.30 26.34
N THR A 808 -22.16 10.09 26.38
CA THR A 808 -21.51 10.60 27.61
C THR A 808 -22.41 11.57 28.39
N ASN A 809 -23.26 12.31 27.67
CA ASN A 809 -24.31 13.15 28.25
C ASN A 809 -25.60 12.37 28.57
N HIS A 810 -25.57 11.04 28.47
CA HIS A 810 -26.69 10.16 28.82
C HIS A 810 -27.97 10.46 28.01
N ILE A 811 -27.89 10.54 26.68
CA ILE A 811 -29.08 10.74 25.85
C ILE A 811 -29.82 9.43 25.54
N GLY A 812 -31.12 9.53 25.26
CA GLY A 812 -31.89 8.39 24.74
C GLY A 812 -31.50 8.04 23.29
N LEU A 813 -31.83 6.82 22.87
CA LEU A 813 -31.44 6.28 21.56
C LEU A 813 -32.59 6.21 20.53
N SER A 814 -33.82 6.59 20.91
CA SER A 814 -34.98 6.61 19.99
C SER A 814 -35.01 7.88 19.12
N ASN A 815 -35.64 7.79 17.93
CA ASN A 815 -35.85 8.91 17.01
C ASN A 815 -37.27 9.53 17.15
N ALA A 816 -37.68 9.91 18.37
CA ALA A 816 -39.08 10.23 18.66
C ALA A 816 -39.45 11.71 18.51
N ASP A 817 -38.48 12.62 18.66
CA ASP A 817 -38.70 14.06 18.71
C ASP A 817 -37.66 14.82 17.85
N ARG A 818 -38.01 16.05 17.46
CA ARG A 818 -37.18 16.94 16.65
C ARG A 818 -37.24 18.38 17.16
N PHE A 819 -36.15 19.13 16.99
CA PHE A 819 -36.13 20.58 17.15
C PHE A 819 -36.48 21.26 15.82
N GLU A 820 -37.00 22.48 15.87
CA GLU A 820 -37.23 23.31 14.68
C GLU A 820 -36.66 24.70 14.96
N LEU A 821 -35.83 25.22 14.04
CA LEU A 821 -35.22 26.55 14.12
C LEU A 821 -35.39 27.30 12.80
N SER A 822 -35.70 28.59 12.88
CA SER A 822 -35.78 29.47 11.73
C SER A 822 -35.47 30.92 12.09
N GLY A 823 -35.17 31.75 11.09
CA GLY A 823 -35.01 33.19 11.27
C GLY A 823 -33.90 33.58 12.27
N GLU A 824 -34.18 34.57 13.12
CA GLU A 824 -33.22 35.08 14.13
C GLU A 824 -32.80 34.02 15.17
N GLU A 825 -33.64 33.03 15.45
CA GLU A 825 -33.33 31.97 16.42
C GLU A 825 -32.26 30.99 15.90
N LEU A 826 -32.27 30.72 14.59
CA LEU A 826 -31.23 29.93 13.93
C LEU A 826 -29.90 30.68 13.98
N GLU A 827 -29.92 31.98 13.66
CA GLU A 827 -28.72 32.83 13.70
C GLU A 827 -28.14 32.92 15.13
N ASP A 828 -28.99 33.04 16.15
CA ASP A 828 -28.59 33.01 17.56
C ASP A 828 -27.95 31.67 17.94
N TRP A 829 -28.56 30.54 17.53
CA TRP A 829 -28.01 29.20 17.77
C TRP A 829 -26.65 28.99 17.10
N LEU A 830 -26.52 29.39 15.82
CA LEU A 830 -25.28 29.25 15.07
C LEU A 830 -24.17 30.13 15.66
N ASN A 831 -24.45 31.37 16.03
CA ASN A 831 -23.44 32.29 16.56
C ASN A 831 -23.07 32.03 18.03
N ASN A 832 -23.94 31.36 18.81
CA ASN A 832 -23.74 31.14 20.25
C ASN A 832 -23.85 29.66 20.66
N PRO A 833 -23.01 28.74 20.14
CA PRO A 833 -23.16 27.30 20.38
C PRO A 833 -23.06 26.89 21.86
N LYS A 834 -22.28 27.59 22.68
CA LYS A 834 -22.22 27.37 24.15
C LYS A 834 -23.57 27.56 24.85
N LYS A 835 -24.40 28.47 24.33
CA LYS A 835 -25.76 28.74 24.83
C LYS A 835 -26.81 27.89 24.10
N GLY A 836 -26.39 27.02 23.19
CA GLY A 836 -27.28 26.26 22.30
C GLY A 836 -28.35 25.46 23.05
N LYS A 837 -28.03 24.93 24.22
CA LYS A 837 -28.99 24.21 25.07
C LYS A 837 -30.19 25.07 25.44
N ASP A 838 -29.94 26.28 25.92
CA ASP A 838 -31.00 27.17 26.40
C ASP A 838 -31.83 27.70 25.23
N ILE A 839 -31.19 27.94 24.08
CA ILE A 839 -31.83 28.35 22.82
C ILE A 839 -32.79 27.26 22.33
N LEU A 840 -32.31 26.02 22.21
CA LEU A 840 -33.12 24.87 21.77
C LEU A 840 -34.33 24.62 22.69
N ILE A 841 -34.15 24.71 24.02
CA ILE A 841 -35.25 24.52 24.98
C ILE A 841 -36.23 25.70 24.96
N ARG A 842 -35.75 26.94 24.77
CA ARG A 842 -36.60 28.14 24.68
C ARG A 842 -37.58 28.03 23.51
N ASN A 843 -37.11 27.58 22.36
CA ASN A 843 -37.91 27.60 21.13
C ASN A 843 -38.99 26.50 21.10
N LEU A 844 -38.85 25.46 21.94
CA LEU A 844 -39.94 24.49 22.18
C LEU A 844 -41.12 25.04 22.98
N LYS A 845 -40.97 26.20 23.65
CA LYS A 845 -42.03 26.80 24.47
C LYS A 845 -43.02 27.66 23.65
N THR A 846 -42.77 27.83 22.36
CA THR A 846 -43.53 28.74 21.48
C THR A 846 -44.60 28.01 20.65
N GLU A 847 -44.64 26.68 20.64
CA GLU A 847 -45.62 25.90 19.88
C GLU A 847 -46.56 25.06 20.76
N VAL A 848 -47.86 25.21 20.48
CA VAL A 848 -49.00 24.47 21.04
C VAL A 848 -48.97 23.03 20.49
N PRO A 849 -49.36 22.01 21.29
CA PRO A 849 -49.28 20.62 20.84
C PRO A 849 -50.38 20.28 19.85
N ASP A 850 -50.02 19.88 18.62
CA ASP A 850 -50.93 19.20 17.70
C ASP A 850 -50.68 17.68 17.73
N GLU A 851 -51.77 16.98 18.02
CA GLU A 851 -51.92 15.54 17.82
C GLU A 851 -51.72 15.20 16.34
N LEU A 852 -50.68 14.43 16.02
CA LEU A 852 -50.64 13.67 14.76
C LEU A 852 -50.83 12.18 15.09
N PRO A 853 -51.74 11.48 14.40
CA PRO A 853 -52.06 10.09 14.69
C PRO A 853 -50.89 9.18 14.30
N PHE A 854 -50.38 8.42 15.27
CA PHE A 854 -49.52 7.28 15.01
C PHE A 854 -50.39 6.04 14.85
N THR A 855 -50.17 5.28 13.79
CA THR A 855 -50.71 3.92 13.64
C THR A 855 -49.98 2.99 14.62
N ASP A 856 -50.63 2.67 15.73
CA ASP A 856 -50.26 1.55 16.59
C ASP A 856 -50.40 0.26 15.79
N ASN A 857 -49.28 -0.34 15.41
CA ASN A 857 -49.17 -1.78 15.24
C ASN A 857 -48.05 -2.29 16.16
N GLU A 858 -48.24 -2.10 17.47
CA GLU A 858 -47.73 -3.08 18.44
C GLU A 858 -48.58 -4.36 18.30
N GLY A 859 -48.28 -5.12 17.25
CA GLY A 859 -48.71 -6.50 17.16
C GLY A 859 -47.99 -7.29 18.25
N THR A 860 -48.70 -7.56 19.34
CA THR A 860 -48.37 -8.63 20.27
C THR A 860 -48.58 -9.96 19.54
N SER A 861 -47.58 -10.39 18.77
CA SER A 861 -47.47 -11.77 18.32
C SER A 861 -46.45 -12.48 19.22
N GLU A 862 -46.90 -12.90 20.40
CA GLU A 862 -46.36 -14.10 21.03
C GLU A 862 -46.80 -15.28 20.17
N GLU A 863 -46.05 -15.61 19.12
CA GLU A 863 -46.09 -16.94 18.54
C GLU A 863 -44.79 -17.68 18.88
N PRO A 864 -44.88 -18.89 19.46
CA PRO A 864 -43.70 -19.69 19.76
C PRO A 864 -43.07 -20.13 18.44
N TYR A 865 -41.84 -19.69 18.21
CA TYR A 865 -40.96 -20.20 17.16
C TYR A 865 -40.95 -21.73 17.22
N LYS A 866 -41.62 -22.39 16.28
CA LYS A 866 -41.42 -23.81 16.02
C LYS A 866 -40.00 -23.97 15.49
N GLN A 867 -39.17 -24.66 16.26
CA GLN A 867 -37.92 -25.24 15.78
C GLN A 867 -38.25 -26.15 14.59
N GLU A 868 -37.95 -25.73 13.38
CA GLU A 868 -37.73 -26.68 12.31
C GLU A 868 -36.37 -27.33 12.56
N GLU A 869 -36.43 -28.59 13.01
CA GLU A 869 -35.27 -29.49 13.03
C GLU A 869 -34.74 -29.61 11.61
N ILE A 870 -33.68 -28.86 11.30
CA ILE A 870 -32.79 -29.20 10.20
C ILE A 870 -32.13 -30.51 10.62
N VAL A 871 -32.56 -31.61 10.00
CA VAL A 871 -31.95 -32.92 10.11
C VAL A 871 -30.51 -32.80 9.61
N ILE A 872 -29.59 -32.67 10.56
CA ILE A 872 -28.15 -32.78 10.33
C ILE A 872 -27.89 -34.23 9.96
N GLN A 873 -27.71 -34.50 8.67
CA GLN A 873 -27.07 -35.73 8.23
C GLN A 873 -25.62 -35.68 8.69
N THR A 874 -25.32 -36.37 9.78
CA THR A 874 -23.98 -36.64 10.28
C THR A 874 -23.22 -37.49 9.26
N THR A 875 -22.45 -36.85 8.39
CA THR A 875 -21.33 -37.54 7.75
C THR A 875 -20.19 -37.61 8.74
N LEU A 876 -20.10 -38.79 9.34
CA LEU A 876 -19.06 -39.31 10.20
C LEU A 876 -17.72 -39.38 9.43
N TRP A 877 -16.94 -38.31 9.43
CA TRP A 877 -15.50 -38.36 9.18
C TRP A 877 -14.80 -37.44 10.18
N GLU A 878 -14.06 -38.10 11.07
CA GLU A 878 -13.11 -37.52 12.00
C GLU A 878 -12.02 -36.75 11.25
N GLN A 879 -11.57 -35.67 11.89
CA GLN A 879 -10.20 -35.16 11.84
C GLN A 879 -9.62 -34.81 10.48
N GLU A 880 -9.51 -33.51 10.20
CA GLU A 880 -8.20 -32.86 10.11
C GLU A 880 -8.38 -31.34 10.22
N THR A 881 -7.82 -30.75 11.27
CA THR A 881 -7.56 -29.31 11.37
C THR A 881 -6.60 -28.91 10.24
N LEU A 882 -7.15 -28.52 9.09
CA LEU A 882 -6.41 -27.79 8.07
C LEU A 882 -6.51 -26.29 8.36
N SER A 883 -5.81 -25.85 9.40
CA SER A 883 -5.20 -24.53 9.41
C SER A 883 -4.13 -24.51 8.33
N GLN A 884 -4.50 -24.15 7.10
CA GLN A 884 -3.51 -23.69 6.13
C GLN A 884 -3.27 -22.19 6.38
N GLU A 885 -2.66 -21.86 7.52
CA GLU A 885 -1.54 -20.93 7.40
C GLU A 885 -0.53 -21.66 6.50
N PRO A 886 0.18 -21.02 5.56
CA PRO A 886 1.45 -21.60 5.16
C PRO A 886 2.19 -21.83 6.47
N ILE A 887 2.50 -23.09 6.79
CA ILE A 887 3.37 -23.41 7.92
C ILE A 887 4.73 -22.82 7.51
N ILE A 888 4.88 -21.52 7.68
CA ILE A 888 6.17 -20.86 7.53
C ILE A 888 6.91 -21.34 8.75
N ASP A 889 7.80 -22.28 8.50
CA ASP A 889 8.73 -22.78 9.48
C ASP A 889 9.34 -21.59 10.26
N PRO A 890 9.17 -21.54 11.60
CA PRO A 890 9.71 -20.44 12.42
C PRO A 890 11.21 -20.23 12.24
N GLU A 891 11.94 -21.30 11.89
CA GLU A 891 13.37 -21.25 11.60
C GLU A 891 13.67 -20.54 10.27
N SER A 892 12.85 -20.79 9.24
CA SER A 892 12.91 -20.10 7.95
C SER A 892 12.60 -18.60 8.05
N THR A 893 11.61 -18.22 8.87
CA THR A 893 11.28 -16.79 9.12
C THR A 893 12.46 -16.05 9.74
N LYS A 894 13.06 -16.61 10.80
CA LYS A 894 14.23 -16.03 11.45
C LYS A 894 15.42 -15.87 10.51
N LYS A 895 15.60 -16.82 9.58
CA LYS A 895 16.67 -16.74 8.59
C LYS A 895 16.45 -15.56 7.63
N LEU A 896 15.22 -15.31 7.20
CA LEU A 896 14.88 -14.15 6.35
C LEU A 896 15.08 -12.83 7.10
N GLU A 897 14.67 -12.76 8.36
CA GLU A 897 14.90 -11.59 9.23
C GLU A 897 16.40 -11.28 9.36
N GLN A 898 17.23 -12.30 9.56
CA GLN A 898 18.68 -12.16 9.64
C GLN A 898 19.27 -11.64 8.32
N LEU A 899 18.80 -12.14 7.17
CA LEU A 899 19.25 -11.67 5.86
C LEU A 899 18.90 -10.18 5.61
N ALA A 900 17.76 -9.71 6.14
CA ALA A 900 17.42 -8.29 6.07
C ALA A 900 18.38 -7.45 6.93
N ILE A 901 18.74 -7.93 8.13
CA ILE A 901 19.70 -7.25 9.02
C ILE A 901 21.08 -7.15 8.38
N GLU A 902 21.53 -8.19 7.66
CA GLU A 902 22.83 -8.20 6.97
C GLU A 902 22.98 -7.11 5.88
N LYS A 903 21.87 -6.55 5.38
CA LYS A 903 21.89 -5.46 4.37
C LYS A 903 22.05 -4.07 4.99
N LEU A 904 21.98 -3.95 6.32
CA LEU A 904 22.06 -2.68 7.02
C LEU A 904 23.47 -2.09 6.96
N PRO A 905 23.61 -0.75 7.02
CA PRO A 905 24.91 -0.15 7.24
C PRO A 905 25.51 -0.62 8.57
N ILE A 906 26.83 -0.75 8.62
CA ILE A 906 27.55 -1.05 9.85
C ILE A 906 27.45 0.18 10.75
N LEU A 907 27.09 -0.06 12.02
CA LEU A 907 27.01 0.93 13.08
C LEU A 907 28.12 0.66 14.11
N GLU A 908 28.91 1.68 14.39
CA GLU A 908 29.93 1.70 15.43
C GLU A 908 29.61 2.81 16.44
N ASP A 909 29.50 2.46 17.72
CA ASP A 909 29.42 3.42 18.82
C ASP A 909 30.82 3.96 19.12
N LEU A 910 30.99 5.27 19.04
CA LEU A 910 32.28 5.94 19.23
C LEU A 910 32.18 6.93 20.40
N THR A 911 33.28 7.09 21.13
CA THR A 911 33.42 8.24 22.02
C THR A 911 33.97 9.44 21.25
N LEU A 912 33.72 10.66 21.74
CA LEU A 912 34.35 11.87 21.21
C LEU A 912 35.88 11.71 21.10
N ASN A 913 36.50 11.10 22.11
CA ASN A 913 37.95 10.85 22.14
C ASN A 913 38.44 9.90 21.05
N ASP A 914 37.62 8.95 20.59
CA ASP A 914 38.00 8.01 19.54
C ASP A 914 38.07 8.69 18.17
N LEU A 915 37.17 9.64 17.92
CA LEU A 915 37.19 10.45 16.70
C LEU A 915 38.35 11.42 16.67
N CYS A 916 38.68 12.02 17.81
CA CYS A 916 39.77 12.99 17.91
C CYS A 916 41.16 12.39 17.67
N LYS A 917 41.30 11.05 17.75
CA LYS A 917 42.54 10.32 17.42
C LYS A 917 42.74 10.07 15.91
N THR A 918 41.76 10.33 15.06
CA THR A 918 41.80 9.91 13.63
C THR A 918 42.46 10.92 12.66
N ASP A 919 42.97 12.05 13.16
CA ASP A 919 43.97 12.95 12.53
C ASP A 919 43.76 13.31 11.05
N LYS A 920 42.50 13.49 10.62
CA LYS A 920 42.13 13.95 9.26
C LYS A 920 41.18 15.14 9.38
N GLY A 921 41.49 16.25 8.73
CA GLY A 921 40.66 17.46 8.75
C GLY A 921 39.22 17.18 8.30
N LEU A 922 38.27 17.22 9.23
CA LEU A 922 36.88 16.79 9.01
C LEU A 922 36.04 17.86 8.33
N HIS A 923 35.17 17.46 7.39
CA HIS A 923 34.06 18.29 6.93
C HIS A 923 32.91 18.16 7.94
N PHE A 924 32.53 19.28 8.57
CA PHE A 924 31.56 19.33 9.65
C PHE A 924 30.28 20.05 9.22
N ILE A 925 29.11 19.44 9.43
CA ILE A 925 27.80 20.07 9.20
C ILE A 925 27.07 20.23 10.52
N ALA A 926 26.58 21.43 10.83
CA ALA A 926 25.81 21.69 12.04
C ALA A 926 24.65 22.66 11.79
N GLY A 927 23.65 22.62 12.67
CA GLY A 927 22.59 23.63 12.69
C GLY A 927 23.11 24.94 13.27
N LEU A 928 22.80 26.06 12.62
CA LEU A 928 22.98 27.40 13.18
C LEU A 928 21.70 27.75 13.94
N GLY A 929 21.61 27.20 15.14
CA GLY A 929 20.36 27.08 15.89
C GLY A 929 20.23 28.04 17.07
N PHE A 930 19.05 27.97 17.68
CA PHE A 930 18.71 28.71 18.91
C PHE A 930 18.87 27.91 20.20
N GLU A 931 19.09 26.59 20.11
CA GLU A 931 19.24 25.73 21.28
C GLU A 931 20.62 25.90 21.93
N GLU A 932 20.68 25.98 23.25
CA GLU A 932 21.95 26.09 24.02
C GLU A 932 22.90 24.92 23.75
N ARG A 933 22.36 23.69 23.71
CA ARG A 933 23.10 22.47 23.39
C ARG A 933 23.76 22.46 22.02
N THR A 934 23.26 23.25 21.06
CA THR A 934 23.88 23.34 19.73
C THR A 934 25.19 24.13 19.78
N LEU A 935 25.23 25.20 20.58
CA LEU A 935 26.45 25.97 20.82
C LEU A 935 27.48 25.13 21.60
N GLU A 936 27.05 24.46 22.66
CA GLU A 936 27.91 23.62 23.48
C GLU A 936 28.47 22.41 22.69
N SER A 937 27.66 21.77 21.85
CA SER A 937 28.14 20.70 20.96
C SER A 937 29.26 21.20 20.03
N LEU A 938 29.09 22.38 19.43
CA LEU A 938 30.13 22.99 18.60
C LEU A 938 31.40 23.27 19.41
N HIS A 939 31.30 23.80 20.64
CA HIS A 939 32.45 24.04 21.51
C HIS A 939 33.20 22.76 21.86
N ARG A 940 32.49 21.68 22.21
CA ARG A 940 33.09 20.37 22.47
C ARG A 940 33.86 19.84 21.26
N TRP A 941 33.34 20.08 20.05
CA TRP A 941 33.99 19.67 18.81
C TRP A 941 35.21 20.50 18.43
N LEU A 942 35.12 21.83 18.53
CA LEU A 942 36.25 22.74 18.27
C LEU A 942 37.45 22.43 19.18
N ASN A 943 37.20 21.99 20.41
CA ASN A 943 38.24 21.62 21.36
C ASN A 943 38.87 20.24 21.13
N CYS A 944 38.27 19.39 20.28
CA CYS A 944 38.63 17.98 20.20
C CYS A 944 39.18 17.58 18.82
N ALA A 945 38.68 18.14 17.72
CA ALA A 945 39.06 17.69 16.36
C ALA A 945 39.50 18.84 15.45
N THR A 946 40.40 18.53 14.51
CA THR A 946 40.78 19.44 13.44
C THR A 946 39.70 19.47 12.36
N ILE A 947 39.09 20.63 12.14
CA ILE A 947 38.03 20.83 11.14
C ILE A 947 38.61 21.51 9.91
N SER A 948 38.31 20.99 8.72
CA SER A 948 38.77 21.57 7.44
C SER A 948 37.76 22.55 6.84
N GLN A 949 36.46 22.28 7.00
CA GLN A 949 35.35 23.10 6.51
C GLN A 949 34.11 22.91 7.39
N VAL A 950 33.35 23.99 7.61
CA VAL A 950 32.05 23.94 8.29
C VAL A 950 30.91 24.40 7.37
N ASP A 951 29.83 23.61 7.29
CA ASP A 951 28.58 24.04 6.67
C ASP A 951 27.48 24.19 7.74
N LEU A 952 26.87 25.36 7.81
CA LEU A 952 25.93 25.78 8.84
C LEU A 952 24.52 25.93 8.25
N ILE A 953 23.53 25.30 8.87
CA ILE A 953 22.13 25.36 8.42
C ILE A 953 21.35 26.37 9.24
N GLU A 954 20.99 27.49 8.61
CA GLU A 954 20.37 28.63 9.27
C GLU A 954 18.86 28.48 9.45
N PHE A 955 18.41 28.60 10.70
CA PHE A 955 17.01 28.77 11.08
C PHE A 955 16.56 30.22 10.97
N LYS A 956 15.24 30.44 10.86
CA LYS A 956 14.65 31.79 10.85
C LYS A 956 14.77 32.47 12.21
N GLU A 957 14.83 31.68 13.28
CA GLU A 957 14.95 32.12 14.67
C GLU A 957 16.41 32.43 15.05
N ALA A 958 16.70 33.66 15.48
CA ALA A 958 18.08 34.16 15.64
C ALA A 958 18.92 33.49 16.75
N GLY A 959 18.33 33.16 17.90
CA GLY A 959 18.94 32.32 18.94
C GLY A 959 20.42 32.59 19.30
N ASN A 960 21.23 31.53 19.28
CA ASN A 960 22.66 31.55 19.63
C ASN A 960 23.59 31.75 18.40
N LYS A 961 23.03 32.16 17.25
CA LYS A 961 23.75 32.30 15.98
C LYS A 961 25.05 33.10 16.09
N ASN A 962 24.98 34.28 16.73
CA ASN A 962 26.13 35.18 16.81
C ASN A 962 27.28 34.59 17.63
N SER A 963 26.97 33.90 18.73
CA SER A 963 27.97 33.25 19.58
C SER A 963 28.65 32.09 18.87
N MET A 964 27.91 31.30 18.08
CA MET A 964 28.49 30.23 17.27
C MET A 964 29.44 30.76 16.21
N ILE A 965 29.03 31.80 15.47
CA ILE A 965 29.88 32.46 14.45
C ILE A 965 31.15 33.03 15.09
N GLN A 966 31.01 33.70 16.24
CA GLN A 966 32.16 34.24 16.96
C GLN A 966 33.16 33.15 17.36
N SER A 967 32.69 31.98 17.81
CA SER A 967 33.58 30.84 18.13
C SER A 967 34.33 30.33 16.89
N LEU A 968 33.70 30.29 15.72
CA LEU A 968 34.36 29.89 14.47
C LEU A 968 35.37 30.92 13.97
N ASP A 969 35.06 32.21 14.11
CA ASP A 969 35.96 33.31 13.72
C ASP A 969 37.22 33.35 14.59
N VAL A 970 37.10 33.05 15.90
CA VAL A 970 38.23 32.94 16.84
C VAL A 970 39.21 31.84 16.40
N GLU A 971 38.68 30.69 16.00
CA GLU A 971 39.47 29.55 15.51
C GLU A 971 39.91 29.68 14.03
N LYS A 972 39.52 30.78 13.36
CA LYS A 972 39.81 31.07 11.94
C LYS A 972 39.37 29.96 10.97
N LEU A 973 38.26 29.30 11.27
CA LEU A 973 37.74 28.21 10.44
C LEU A 973 36.90 28.73 9.27
N PRO A 974 37.08 28.21 8.04
CA PRO A 974 36.23 28.55 6.92
C PRO A 974 34.83 27.92 7.09
N TYR A 975 33.77 28.72 6.95
CA TYR A 975 32.39 28.25 7.02
C TYR A 975 31.50 28.78 5.89
N LYS A 976 30.43 28.04 5.59
CA LYS A 976 29.35 28.44 4.67
C LYS A 976 28.01 28.35 5.37
N ILE A 977 27.11 29.29 5.09
CA ILE A 977 25.76 29.32 5.67
C ILE A 977 24.75 29.00 4.57
N HIS A 978 23.85 28.05 4.84
CA HIS A 978 22.75 27.66 3.96
C HIS A 978 21.41 27.89 4.66
N PRO A 979 20.45 28.60 4.04
CA PRO A 979 19.09 28.69 4.57
C PRO A 979 18.44 27.30 4.67
N VAL A 980 17.69 27.05 5.75
CA VAL A 980 17.03 25.76 5.98
C VAL A 980 16.11 25.34 4.83
N ASP A 981 15.35 26.27 4.26
CA ASP A 981 14.40 25.99 3.17
C ASP A 981 15.15 25.49 1.92
N GLN A 982 16.31 26.10 1.61
CA GLN A 982 17.20 25.66 0.52
C GLN A 982 17.81 24.28 0.82
N ALA A 983 18.27 24.04 2.05
CA ALA A 983 18.86 22.76 2.44
C ALA A 983 17.86 21.59 2.36
N ILE A 984 16.56 21.86 2.59
CA ILE A 984 15.49 20.87 2.41
C ILE A 984 15.21 20.61 0.94
N GLU A 985 15.14 21.65 0.11
CA GLU A 985 14.74 21.53 -1.31
C GLU A 985 15.87 21.03 -2.22
N SER A 986 17.08 21.58 -2.10
CA SER A 986 18.20 21.28 -3.00
C SER A 986 19.25 20.33 -2.41
N GLY A 987 19.16 20.01 -1.11
CA GLY A 987 20.20 19.28 -0.40
C GLY A 987 21.51 20.09 -0.24
N ILE A 988 22.55 19.42 0.26
CA ILE A 988 23.89 20.00 0.48
C ILE A 988 24.91 19.13 -0.25
N GLN A 989 25.86 19.77 -0.94
CA GLN A 989 26.93 19.07 -1.66
C GLN A 989 28.16 18.88 -0.77
N PHE A 990 28.73 17.68 -0.80
CA PHE A 990 29.95 17.31 -0.07
C PHE A 990 30.72 16.22 -0.82
N ASN A 991 32.05 16.23 -0.70
CA ASN A 991 32.95 15.40 -1.53
C ASN A 991 33.70 14.31 -0.76
N ASP A 992 33.67 14.29 0.58
CA ASP A 992 34.44 13.35 1.40
C ASP A 992 33.56 12.74 2.52
N ASP A 993 34.16 11.93 3.39
CA ASP A 993 33.54 11.46 4.64
C ASP A 993 33.11 12.65 5.50
N LEU A 994 31.98 12.51 6.19
CA LEU A 994 31.27 13.64 6.76
C LEU A 994 31.02 13.45 8.25
N THR A 995 31.19 14.51 9.04
CA THR A 995 30.70 14.56 10.42
C THR A 995 29.50 15.49 10.48
N VAL A 996 28.37 15.00 10.98
CA VAL A 996 27.10 15.73 11.01
C VAL A 996 26.61 15.82 12.45
N ASP A 997 26.53 17.05 12.96
CA ASP A 997 25.89 17.35 14.23
C ASP A 997 24.39 17.56 14.05
N ILE A 998 23.64 16.51 14.43
CA ILE A 998 22.18 16.50 14.34
C ILE A 998 21.52 17.30 15.47
N THR A 999 22.26 17.73 16.50
CA THR A 999 21.73 18.38 17.70
C THR A 999 20.87 19.59 17.39
N GLY A 1000 21.28 20.41 16.42
CA GLY A 1000 20.55 21.60 15.99
C GLY A 1000 19.82 21.45 14.66
N LEU A 1001 19.93 20.32 13.95
CA LEU A 1001 19.42 20.21 12.59
C LEU A 1001 17.92 19.87 12.50
N PRO A 1002 17.20 20.34 11.45
CA PRO A 1002 15.86 19.87 11.13
C PRO A 1002 15.88 18.43 10.60
N LYS A 1003 14.85 17.65 10.92
CA LYS A 1003 14.76 16.22 10.54
C LYS A 1003 14.87 15.98 9.03
N ALA A 1004 14.24 16.81 8.20
CA ALA A 1004 14.35 16.68 6.74
C ALA A 1004 15.80 16.79 6.24
N VAL A 1005 16.57 17.72 6.82
CA VAL A 1005 17.99 17.92 6.48
C VAL A 1005 18.83 16.75 6.97
N ILE A 1006 18.60 16.28 8.21
CA ILE A 1006 19.26 15.07 8.75
C ILE A 1006 19.03 13.89 7.81
N PHE A 1007 17.76 13.64 7.44
CA PHE A 1007 17.40 12.55 6.55
C PHE A 1007 18.13 12.62 5.21
N ASN A 1008 18.08 13.78 4.55
CA ASN A 1008 18.70 13.98 3.24
C ASN A 1008 20.22 13.78 3.28
N ILE A 1009 20.92 14.32 4.29
CA ILE A 1009 22.38 14.18 4.41
C ILE A 1009 22.77 12.72 4.66
N ILE A 1010 22.23 12.09 5.71
CA ILE A 1010 22.61 10.72 6.08
C ILE A 1010 22.36 9.75 4.92
N ARG A 1011 21.18 9.82 4.29
CA ARG A 1011 20.84 8.98 3.15
C ARG A 1011 21.80 9.20 1.97
N THR A 1012 22.14 10.45 1.67
CA THR A 1012 23.04 10.79 0.55
C THR A 1012 24.46 10.28 0.79
N VAL A 1013 25.01 10.45 2.01
CA VAL A 1013 26.35 9.94 2.35
C VAL A 1013 26.41 8.42 2.21
N LEU A 1014 25.43 7.71 2.77
CA LEU A 1014 25.37 6.25 2.74
C LEU A 1014 25.13 5.69 1.33
N ASN A 1015 24.34 6.37 0.49
CA ASN A 1015 24.14 5.97 -0.91
C ASN A 1015 25.42 6.12 -1.75
N ASN A 1016 26.26 7.10 -1.42
CA ASN A 1016 27.57 7.28 -2.04
C ASN A 1016 28.65 6.37 -1.46
N ARG A 1017 28.28 5.38 -0.62
CA ARG A 1017 29.18 4.44 0.06
C ARG A 1017 30.31 5.11 0.85
N LYS A 1018 30.01 6.26 1.47
CA LYS A 1018 30.93 6.99 2.35
C LYS A 1018 30.60 6.79 3.81
N ARG A 1019 31.54 7.14 4.69
CA ARG A 1019 31.34 7.09 6.14
C ARG A 1019 30.71 8.39 6.63
N VAL A 1020 29.74 8.29 7.53
CA VAL A 1020 29.17 9.42 8.26
C VAL A 1020 29.31 9.23 9.76
N ASN A 1021 29.85 10.24 10.44
CA ASN A 1021 29.87 10.32 11.88
C ASN A 1021 28.71 11.23 12.33
N VAL A 1022 27.78 10.68 13.10
CA VAL A 1022 26.57 11.37 13.59
C VAL A 1022 26.79 11.78 15.04
N VAL A 1023 26.74 13.07 15.30
CA VAL A 1023 26.92 13.66 16.63
C VAL A 1023 25.57 14.10 17.18
N PHE A 1024 25.29 13.73 18.42
CA PHE A 1024 24.08 14.15 19.12
C PHE A 1024 24.36 14.52 20.57
N THR A 1025 23.99 15.73 20.97
CA THR A 1025 24.04 16.19 22.36
C THR A 1025 22.63 16.24 22.96
N GLU A 1026 22.45 15.56 24.09
CA GLU A 1026 21.17 15.52 24.81
C GLU A 1026 20.94 16.80 25.64
N ALA A 1027 19.69 17.19 25.86
CA ALA A 1027 19.34 18.33 26.71
C ALA A 1027 19.14 17.87 28.17
N GLU A 1028 19.29 18.79 29.14
CA GLU A 1028 18.94 18.50 30.53
C GLU A 1028 17.43 18.39 30.72
N LYS A 1029 16.68 19.30 30.09
CA LYS A 1029 15.22 19.36 30.16
C LYS A 1029 14.60 19.47 28.77
N HIS A 1030 13.56 18.67 28.53
CA HIS A 1030 12.73 18.71 27.34
C HIS A 1030 11.34 19.28 27.68
N TYR A 1031 10.80 20.15 26.82
CA TYR A 1031 9.43 20.64 26.95
C TYR A 1031 8.44 19.76 26.17
N PRO A 1032 7.28 19.41 26.76
CA PRO A 1032 6.81 19.79 28.11
C PRO A 1032 7.62 19.14 29.25
N LEU A 1033 7.85 19.89 30.33
CA LEU A 1033 8.65 19.46 31.47
C LEU A 1033 8.04 18.23 32.16
N GLU A 1034 8.88 17.27 32.56
CA GLU A 1034 8.42 16.01 33.19
C GLU A 1034 7.56 16.24 34.43
N GLU A 1035 7.88 17.23 35.26
CA GLU A 1035 7.12 17.57 36.48
C GLU A 1035 5.67 17.96 36.16
N VAL A 1036 5.46 18.70 35.06
CA VAL A 1036 4.14 19.13 34.62
C VAL A 1036 3.34 17.95 34.10
N ILE A 1037 3.97 17.08 33.31
CA ILE A 1037 3.32 15.87 32.78
C ILE A 1037 2.94 14.94 33.92
N LYS A 1038 3.85 14.71 34.88
CA LYS A 1038 3.61 13.84 36.03
C LYS A 1038 2.41 14.32 36.85
N LYS A 1039 2.32 15.62 37.12
CA LYS A 1039 1.18 16.21 37.83
C LYS A 1039 -0.13 15.95 37.09
N LEU A 1040 -0.14 16.13 35.77
CA LEU A 1040 -1.34 15.87 34.95
C LEU A 1040 -1.67 14.38 34.90
N LEU A 1041 -0.69 13.48 34.81
CA LEU A 1041 -0.91 12.03 34.83
C LEU A 1041 -1.51 11.57 36.17
N GLU A 1042 -1.12 12.19 37.29
CA GLU A 1042 -1.68 11.91 38.61
C GLU A 1042 -3.12 12.46 38.76
N GLU A 1043 -3.43 13.59 38.12
CA GLU A 1043 -4.77 14.21 38.11
C GLU A 1043 -5.77 13.41 37.26
N TYR A 1044 -5.35 12.83 36.13
CA TYR A 1044 -6.18 12.08 35.19
C TYR A 1044 -5.89 10.56 35.26
N ARG A 1045 -6.49 9.84 36.23
CA ARG A 1045 -6.32 8.37 36.37
C ARG A 1045 -6.90 7.58 35.19
N GLU A 1046 -6.04 6.81 34.50
CA GLU A 1046 -6.18 5.65 33.56
C GLU A 1046 -7.42 5.43 32.66
N SER A 1047 -8.51 6.20 32.76
CA SER A 1047 -9.78 5.87 32.11
C SER A 1047 -10.28 6.89 31.09
N ASP A 1048 -9.67 8.09 31.01
CA ASP A 1048 -10.01 9.08 29.98
C ASP A 1048 -8.76 9.72 29.36
N HIS A 1049 -8.02 8.91 28.60
CA HIS A 1049 -6.83 9.32 27.82
C HIS A 1049 -7.08 10.54 26.93
N THR A 1050 -8.34 10.74 26.55
CA THR A 1050 -8.75 11.73 25.60
C THR A 1050 -8.93 13.10 26.25
N GLN A 1051 -9.62 13.20 27.40
CA GLN A 1051 -9.66 14.44 28.20
C GLN A 1051 -8.27 14.87 28.68
N PHE A 1052 -7.42 13.90 29.02
CA PHE A 1052 -6.03 14.18 29.40
C PHE A 1052 -5.27 14.91 28.28
N LEU A 1053 -5.39 14.47 27.02
CA LEU A 1053 -4.73 15.16 25.91
C LEU A 1053 -5.29 16.57 25.64
N GLU A 1054 -6.58 16.84 25.90
CA GLU A 1054 -7.13 18.21 25.81
C GLU A 1054 -6.53 19.13 26.87
N SER A 1055 -6.37 18.63 28.10
CA SER A 1055 -5.74 19.41 29.17
C SER A 1055 -4.28 19.79 28.86
N LEU A 1056 -3.66 19.05 27.94
CA LEU A 1056 -2.28 19.25 27.50
C LEU A 1056 -2.15 20.21 26.31
N THR A 1057 -3.22 20.58 25.62
CA THR A 1057 -3.14 21.47 24.44
C THR A 1057 -2.51 22.81 24.77
N ASP A 1058 -2.73 23.32 25.98
CA ASP A 1058 -2.12 24.56 26.47
C ASP A 1058 -0.69 24.42 27.00
N VAL A 1059 -0.28 23.19 27.31
CA VAL A 1059 1.02 22.81 27.93
C VAL A 1059 2.03 22.36 26.86
N LEU A 1060 1.55 21.78 25.76
CA LEU A 1060 2.32 21.30 24.60
C LEU A 1060 2.79 22.46 23.70
N LYS A 1061 3.43 23.47 24.28
CA LYS A 1061 3.96 24.64 23.56
C LYS A 1061 5.44 24.45 23.26
N GLY A 1062 5.83 24.70 22.01
CA GLY A 1062 7.19 24.51 21.48
C GLY A 1062 7.25 24.54 19.95
N GLU A 1063 6.12 24.25 19.29
CA GLU A 1063 5.90 24.36 17.84
C GLU A 1063 4.52 24.97 17.61
N SER A 1064 4.30 25.63 16.48
CA SER A 1064 2.97 26.13 16.10
C SER A 1064 2.57 25.68 14.71
N GLY A 1065 1.28 25.35 14.56
CA GLY A 1065 0.65 25.07 13.27
C GLY A 1065 0.26 26.35 12.50
N PRO A 1066 -0.32 26.21 11.30
CA PRO A 1066 -0.59 24.96 10.58
C PRO A 1066 0.70 24.22 10.21
N TYR A 1067 0.63 22.90 10.23
CA TYR A 1067 1.73 22.03 9.82
C TYR A 1067 1.63 21.78 8.31
N LYS A 1068 2.77 21.56 7.65
CA LYS A 1068 2.86 21.27 6.22
C LYS A 1068 3.51 19.90 5.99
N LEU A 1069 2.89 19.05 5.18
CA LEU A 1069 3.48 17.78 4.75
C LEU A 1069 4.47 18.00 3.60
N ILE A 1070 5.70 17.51 3.78
CA ILE A 1070 6.78 17.58 2.80
C ILE A 1070 7.24 16.14 2.49
N PRO A 1071 7.11 15.67 1.23
CA PRO A 1071 7.71 14.41 0.80
C PRO A 1071 9.23 14.58 0.63
N LEU A 1072 10.02 13.63 1.14
CA LEU A 1072 11.49 13.65 1.06
C LEU A 1072 12.07 12.67 0.03
N MET A 1073 11.28 11.70 -0.44
CA MET A 1073 11.69 10.79 -1.50
C MET A 1073 11.25 11.31 -2.87
N PRO A 1074 12.05 11.10 -3.93
CA PRO A 1074 11.63 11.38 -5.31
C PRO A 1074 10.30 10.67 -5.57
N LYS A 1075 9.34 11.35 -6.23
CA LYS A 1075 8.04 10.79 -6.61
C LYS A 1075 8.26 9.59 -7.55
N ASN A 1076 8.37 8.39 -6.99
CA ASN A 1076 8.38 7.15 -7.73
C ASN A 1076 7.06 6.46 -7.44
N ILE A 1077 6.23 6.41 -8.48
CA ILE A 1077 5.04 5.57 -8.63
C ILE A 1077 4.40 5.25 -7.28
N ASP A 1078 3.59 6.16 -6.75
CA ASP A 1078 2.48 5.70 -5.92
C ASP A 1078 1.65 4.83 -6.87
N ASN A 1079 1.82 3.51 -6.80
CA ASN A 1079 0.88 2.62 -7.44
C ASN A 1079 -0.43 2.91 -6.73
N TYR A 1080 -1.31 3.73 -7.31
CA TYR A 1080 -2.51 4.21 -6.62
C TYR A 1080 -3.46 3.08 -6.19
N SER A 1081 -3.18 1.83 -6.60
CA SER A 1081 -3.84 0.60 -6.17
C SER A 1081 -3.05 -0.25 -5.17
N SER A 1082 -1.78 0.05 -4.84
CA SER A 1082 -1.02 -0.71 -3.84
C SER A 1082 -1.46 -0.37 -2.42
N ARG A 1083 -1.41 -1.38 -1.55
CA ARG A 1083 -1.63 -1.21 -0.11
C ARG A 1083 -0.42 -0.51 0.49
N ARG A 1084 -0.63 0.40 1.43
CA ARG A 1084 0.45 1.20 2.04
C ARG A 1084 0.56 0.96 3.53
N VAL A 1085 1.78 0.70 3.99
CA VAL A 1085 2.11 0.67 5.41
C VAL A 1085 2.87 1.93 5.78
N LEU A 1086 2.42 2.62 6.84
CA LEU A 1086 3.14 3.73 7.43
C LEU A 1086 3.84 3.27 8.71
N ILE A 1087 5.15 3.51 8.79
CA ILE A 1087 5.88 3.46 10.06
C ILE A 1087 5.98 4.88 10.59
N ALA A 1088 5.37 5.14 11.73
CA ALA A 1088 5.39 6.42 12.39
C ALA A 1088 5.91 6.28 13.83
N PHE A 1089 6.37 7.39 14.39
CA PHE A 1089 6.89 7.42 15.75
C PHE A 1089 5.99 8.33 16.60
N SER A 1090 5.58 7.84 17.77
CA SER A 1090 4.89 8.69 18.73
C SER A 1090 5.90 9.52 19.53
N SER A 1091 5.53 10.76 19.82
CA SER A 1091 6.30 11.61 20.71
C SER A 1091 5.34 12.37 21.63
N PRO A 1092 5.82 12.97 22.74
CA PRO A 1092 5.01 13.84 23.58
C PRO A 1092 4.29 14.94 22.77
N LYS A 1093 4.94 15.46 21.72
CA LYS A 1093 4.40 16.44 20.77
C LYS A 1093 3.65 15.75 19.63
N HIS A 1094 2.46 15.26 19.92
CA HIS A 1094 1.69 14.37 19.05
C HIS A 1094 1.02 15.02 17.82
N GLU A 1095 0.96 16.35 17.75
CA GLU A 1095 0.29 17.09 16.66
C GLU A 1095 0.83 16.76 15.26
N ARG A 1096 2.14 16.50 15.13
CA ARG A 1096 2.73 16.11 13.84
C ARG A 1096 2.21 14.76 13.34
N LEU A 1097 2.13 13.77 14.24
CA LEU A 1097 1.61 12.44 13.92
C LEU A 1097 0.15 12.55 13.50
N PHE A 1098 -0.64 13.28 14.28
CA PHE A 1098 -2.04 13.47 13.97
C PHE A 1098 -2.27 14.23 12.67
N THR A 1099 -1.56 15.32 12.40
CA THR A 1099 -1.71 16.06 11.13
C THR A 1099 -1.47 15.14 9.94
N LEU A 1100 -0.40 14.33 9.97
CA LEU A 1100 -0.11 13.38 8.89
C LEU A 1100 -1.25 12.38 8.67
N LEU A 1101 -1.79 11.82 9.75
CA LEU A 1101 -2.85 10.82 9.67
C LEU A 1101 -4.23 11.44 9.34
N ASP A 1102 -4.40 12.75 9.56
CA ASP A 1102 -5.59 13.50 9.15
C ASP A 1102 -5.61 13.77 7.64
N GLU A 1103 -4.45 14.10 7.08
CA GLU A 1103 -4.28 14.45 5.66
C GLU A 1103 -4.06 13.22 4.76
N ARG A 1104 -3.51 12.12 5.28
CA ARG A 1104 -3.21 10.91 4.51
C ARG A 1104 -3.77 9.65 5.16
N GLU A 1105 -4.30 8.77 4.33
CA GLU A 1105 -4.87 7.47 4.75
C GLU A 1105 -3.95 6.31 4.40
N TYR A 1106 -3.82 5.33 5.29
CA TYR A 1106 -2.94 4.16 5.14
C TYR A 1106 -3.68 2.85 5.46
N ASP A 1107 -3.30 1.78 4.77
CA ASP A 1107 -3.86 0.43 4.99
C ASP A 1107 -3.38 -0.21 6.28
N LYS A 1108 -2.16 0.14 6.70
CA LYS A 1108 -1.57 -0.28 7.97
C LYS A 1108 -0.72 0.85 8.53
N ILE A 1109 -0.79 1.06 9.84
CA ILE A 1109 0.04 2.05 10.53
C ILE A 1109 0.73 1.35 11.70
N HIS A 1110 2.04 1.46 11.79
CA HIS A 1110 2.83 1.05 12.95
C HIS A 1110 3.30 2.29 13.67
N ILE A 1111 2.82 2.50 14.88
CA ILE A 1111 3.21 3.61 15.74
C ILE A 1111 4.21 3.09 16.76
N ILE A 1112 5.49 3.39 16.54
CA ILE A 1112 6.56 3.04 17.46
C ILE A 1112 6.50 3.99 18.65
N VAL A 1113 6.42 3.42 19.85
CA VAL A 1113 6.38 4.16 21.12
C VAL A 1113 7.60 3.78 21.98
N PRO A 1114 8.10 4.70 22.82
CA PRO A 1114 9.17 4.37 23.75
C PRO A 1114 8.72 3.33 24.78
N SER A 1115 9.62 2.40 25.13
CA SER A 1115 9.41 1.38 26.18
C SER A 1115 9.75 1.87 27.60
N GLY A 1116 10.31 3.07 27.74
CA GLY A 1116 10.70 3.65 29.03
C GLY A 1116 9.49 3.99 29.94
N SER A 1117 9.75 4.25 31.22
CA SER A 1117 8.71 4.56 32.20
C SER A 1117 8.59 6.04 32.55
N SER A 1118 9.33 6.93 31.86
CA SER A 1118 9.30 8.37 32.16
C SER A 1118 7.90 8.96 31.91
N PRO A 1119 7.53 10.09 32.55
CA PRO A 1119 6.27 10.77 32.26
C PRO A 1119 6.10 11.10 30.77
N GLN A 1120 7.19 11.43 30.07
CA GLN A 1120 7.19 11.70 28.63
C GLN A 1120 6.90 10.43 27.81
N ASP A 1121 7.48 9.29 28.19
CA ASP A 1121 7.20 8.00 27.53
C ASP A 1121 5.74 7.60 27.69
N GLN A 1122 5.19 7.79 28.90
CA GLN A 1122 3.78 7.54 29.18
C GLN A 1122 2.88 8.43 28.32
N LEU A 1123 3.21 9.72 28.18
CA LEU A 1123 2.48 10.64 27.32
C LEU A 1123 2.55 10.23 25.84
N ALA A 1124 3.72 9.82 25.34
CA ALA A 1124 3.87 9.33 23.97
C ALA A 1124 3.02 8.06 23.74
N ARG A 1125 2.96 7.14 24.71
CA ARG A 1125 2.06 5.98 24.66
C ARG A 1125 0.60 6.40 24.63
N ILE A 1126 0.17 7.32 25.50
CA ILE A 1126 -1.23 7.80 25.53
C ILE A 1126 -1.62 8.41 24.17
N ALA A 1127 -0.76 9.25 23.58
CA ALA A 1127 -0.99 9.82 22.26
C ALA A 1127 -1.16 8.75 21.18
N ALA A 1128 -0.33 7.70 21.20
CA ALA A 1128 -0.44 6.59 20.28
C ALA A 1128 -1.75 5.79 20.48
N HIS A 1129 -2.19 5.57 21.73
CA HIS A 1129 -3.47 4.90 22.01
C HIS A 1129 -4.66 5.70 21.48
N VAL A 1130 -4.62 7.03 21.60
CA VAL A 1130 -5.63 7.90 20.98
C VAL A 1130 -5.57 7.82 19.45
N ALA A 1131 -4.38 7.73 18.85
CA ALA A 1131 -4.22 7.48 17.42
C ALA A 1131 -4.89 6.15 16.99
N ILE A 1132 -4.68 5.06 17.73
CA ILE A 1132 -5.29 3.74 17.42
C ILE A 1132 -6.82 3.75 17.48
N ARG A 1133 -7.40 4.50 18.43
CA ARG A 1133 -8.86 4.65 18.55
C ARG A 1133 -9.45 5.37 17.33
N ARG A 1134 -8.68 6.31 16.76
CA ARG A 1134 -9.07 7.04 15.56
C ARG A 1134 -8.86 6.25 14.27
N PHE A 1135 -7.68 5.66 14.12
CA PHE A 1135 -7.21 5.04 12.90
C PHE A 1135 -7.30 3.53 13.04
N ASN A 1136 -8.32 2.96 12.38
CA ASN A 1136 -8.73 1.57 12.52
C ASN A 1136 -7.68 0.52 12.13
N HIS A 1137 -6.54 0.92 11.56
CA HIS A 1137 -5.47 0.02 11.11
C HIS A 1137 -4.11 0.36 11.74
N ALA A 1138 -4.11 1.09 12.87
CA ALA A 1138 -2.91 1.40 13.62
C ALA A 1138 -2.62 0.36 14.71
N GLU A 1139 -1.35 -0.04 14.82
CA GLU A 1139 -0.78 -0.88 15.87
C GLU A 1139 0.29 -0.10 16.62
N ILE A 1140 0.39 -0.33 17.93
CA ILE A 1140 1.46 0.22 18.77
C ILE A 1140 2.51 -0.84 18.91
N VAL A 1141 3.76 -0.44 18.71
CA VAL A 1141 4.92 -1.29 18.97
C VAL A 1141 5.84 -0.59 19.95
N GLU A 1142 6.12 -1.24 21.06
CA GLU A 1142 7.07 -0.74 22.05
C GLU A 1142 8.50 -1.04 21.61
N SER A 1143 9.35 -0.03 21.64
CA SER A 1143 10.78 -0.16 21.32
C SER A 1143 11.62 0.70 22.27
N HIS A 1144 12.86 0.28 22.52
CA HIS A 1144 13.85 1.15 23.15
C HIS A 1144 14.19 2.27 22.16
N ALA A 1145 13.55 3.43 22.33
CA ALA A 1145 13.55 4.51 21.34
C ALA A 1145 14.91 5.17 21.10
N ASP A 1146 15.86 5.00 22.05
CA ASP A 1146 17.18 5.62 22.03
C ASP A 1146 18.29 4.68 21.54
N ASP A 1147 17.99 3.39 21.37
CA ASP A 1147 18.95 2.44 20.78
C ASP A 1147 18.82 2.45 19.25
N LEU A 1148 19.75 3.17 18.61
CA LEU A 1148 19.82 3.27 17.16
C LEU A 1148 19.96 1.90 16.49
N LYS A 1149 20.69 0.96 17.09
CA LYS A 1149 20.93 -0.37 16.51
C LYS A 1149 19.65 -1.18 16.46
N SER A 1150 19.02 -1.38 17.63
CA SER A 1150 17.77 -2.13 17.74
C SER A 1150 16.68 -1.53 16.87
N LEU A 1151 16.64 -0.20 16.74
CA LEU A 1151 15.65 0.46 15.90
C LEU A 1151 15.86 0.21 14.41
N ILE A 1152 17.09 0.27 13.91
CA ILE A 1152 17.38 -0.02 12.50
C ILE A 1152 17.06 -1.51 12.22
N GLU A 1153 17.44 -2.43 13.11
CA GLU A 1153 17.11 -3.86 12.97
C GLU A 1153 15.60 -4.10 12.92
N TYR A 1154 14.83 -3.47 13.82
CA TYR A 1154 13.37 -3.56 13.83
C TYR A 1154 12.74 -3.05 12.52
N LEU A 1155 13.22 -1.90 12.01
CA LEU A 1155 12.71 -1.35 10.76
C LEU A 1155 13.02 -2.27 9.56
N ALA A 1156 14.17 -2.95 9.55
CA ALA A 1156 14.53 -3.92 8.52
C ALA A 1156 13.62 -5.16 8.54
N ILE A 1157 13.37 -5.71 9.73
CA ILE A 1157 12.44 -6.84 9.92
C ILE A 1157 11.02 -6.44 9.48
N THR A 1158 10.58 -5.25 9.88
CA THR A 1158 9.25 -4.73 9.52
C THR A 1158 9.14 -4.51 8.01
N TYR A 1159 10.20 -4.02 7.37
CA TYR A 1159 10.29 -3.89 5.92
C TYR A 1159 10.16 -5.25 5.24
N GLN A 1160 10.91 -6.27 5.67
CA GLN A 1160 10.83 -7.62 5.13
C GLN A 1160 9.40 -8.15 5.15
N ARG A 1161 8.76 -8.07 6.31
CA ARG A 1161 7.41 -8.58 6.55
C ARG A 1161 6.34 -7.89 5.71
N TYR A 1162 6.40 -6.56 5.57
CA TYR A 1162 5.34 -5.82 4.90
C TYR A 1162 5.61 -5.57 3.41
N PHE A 1163 6.83 -5.18 3.05
CA PHE A 1163 7.18 -4.88 1.67
C PHE A 1163 7.36 -6.14 0.83
N VAL A 1164 8.17 -7.10 1.31
CA VAL A 1164 8.52 -8.30 0.54
C VAL A 1164 7.42 -9.35 0.62
N GLU A 1165 7.03 -9.75 1.83
CA GLU A 1165 6.09 -10.87 2.04
C GLU A 1165 4.62 -10.50 1.83
N GLN A 1166 4.20 -9.30 2.25
CA GLN A 1166 2.79 -8.88 2.21
C GLN A 1166 2.47 -7.82 1.14
N THR A 1167 3.41 -7.52 0.25
CA THR A 1167 3.21 -6.65 -0.93
C THR A 1167 2.69 -5.23 -0.64
N PHE A 1168 3.04 -4.67 0.52
CA PHE A 1168 2.77 -3.26 0.83
C PHE A 1168 3.84 -2.34 0.21
N SER A 1169 3.44 -1.15 -0.21
CA SER A 1169 4.32 0.00 -0.34
C SER A 1169 4.68 0.50 1.06
N PHE A 1170 5.95 0.80 1.29
CA PHE A 1170 6.50 1.06 2.63
C PHE A 1170 6.81 2.55 2.79
N GLU A 1171 6.12 3.23 3.70
CA GLU A 1171 6.29 4.66 3.97
C GLU A 1171 6.74 4.91 5.42
N ILE A 1172 7.51 5.97 5.64
CA ILE A 1172 8.02 6.35 6.97
C ILE A 1172 7.65 7.81 7.29
N ALA A 1173 7.19 8.08 8.51
CA ALA A 1173 6.94 9.43 9.00
C ALA A 1173 8.03 9.88 9.97
N LEU A 1174 8.62 11.06 9.75
CA LEU A 1174 9.63 11.65 10.64
C LEU A 1174 8.99 12.39 11.85
N THR A 1175 8.01 11.76 12.49
CA THR A 1175 7.23 12.34 13.60
C THR A 1175 7.94 12.27 14.95
N GLY A 1176 8.98 11.45 15.07
CA GLY A 1176 9.66 11.11 16.32
C GLY A 1176 10.92 11.92 16.67
N SER A 1177 11.96 11.28 17.20
CA SER A 1177 13.22 11.92 17.59
C SER A 1177 14.19 12.13 16.41
N LYS A 1178 15.31 12.83 16.67
CA LYS A 1178 16.37 13.00 15.66
C LYS A 1178 17.14 11.69 15.42
N ILE A 1179 17.32 10.87 16.45
CA ILE A 1179 17.91 9.52 16.32
C ILE A 1179 17.02 8.61 15.47
N GLN A 1180 15.70 8.65 15.67
CA GLN A 1180 14.74 7.91 14.83
C GLN A 1180 14.78 8.37 13.36
N THR A 1181 15.12 9.65 13.12
CA THR A 1181 15.33 10.16 11.76
C THR A 1181 16.60 9.59 11.12
N VAL A 1182 17.68 9.44 11.89
CA VAL A 1182 18.91 8.77 11.44
C VAL A 1182 18.61 7.31 11.09
N ALA A 1183 17.90 6.58 11.96
CA ALA A 1183 17.48 5.21 11.68
C ALA A 1183 16.67 5.09 10.39
N SER A 1184 15.71 5.99 10.19
CA SER A 1184 14.88 6.06 8.98
C SER A 1184 15.73 6.30 7.73
N ALA A 1185 16.72 7.19 7.81
CA ALA A 1185 17.65 7.48 6.71
C ALA A 1185 18.56 6.29 6.39
N SER A 1186 19.05 5.59 7.41
CA SER A 1186 19.84 4.36 7.27
C SER A 1186 19.06 3.28 6.51
N ILE A 1187 17.80 3.06 6.88
CA ILE A 1187 16.90 2.11 6.19
C ILE A 1187 16.66 2.52 4.74
N CYS A 1188 16.37 3.79 4.49
CA CYS A 1188 16.14 4.31 3.13
C CYS A 1188 17.40 4.32 2.25
N SER A 1189 18.57 4.04 2.83
CA SER A 1189 19.79 3.82 2.07
C SER A 1189 19.92 2.36 1.64
N SER A 1190 19.48 1.39 2.45
CA SER A 1190 19.63 -0.05 2.17
C SER A 1190 18.40 -0.68 1.48
N PHE A 1191 17.23 -0.05 1.61
CA PHE A 1191 15.96 -0.59 1.14
C PHE A 1191 15.19 0.42 0.29
N MET A 1192 14.30 -0.08 -0.58
CA MET A 1192 13.42 0.74 -1.40
C MET A 1192 12.20 1.18 -0.57
N VAL A 1193 12.26 2.41 -0.06
CA VAL A 1193 11.13 3.02 0.66
C VAL A 1193 10.34 3.91 -0.30
N SER A 1194 9.02 3.73 -0.34
CA SER A 1194 8.10 4.41 -1.27
C SER A 1194 8.08 5.92 -1.01
N GLN A 1195 7.94 6.33 0.25
CA GLN A 1195 7.95 7.74 0.63
C GLN A 1195 8.38 7.95 2.08
N VAL A 1196 8.97 9.11 2.34
CA VAL A 1196 9.28 9.59 3.69
C VAL A 1196 8.66 10.96 3.91
N TRP A 1197 7.82 11.09 4.94
CA TRP A 1197 7.08 12.31 5.25
C TRP A 1197 7.75 13.13 6.35
N TYR A 1198 8.04 14.39 6.02
CA TYR A 1198 8.37 15.39 7.01
C TYR A 1198 7.18 16.31 7.25
N VAL A 1199 6.73 16.38 8.51
CA VAL A 1199 5.68 17.31 8.95
C VAL A 1199 6.36 18.55 9.51
N GLN A 1200 6.38 19.63 8.72
CA GLN A 1200 7.04 20.89 9.03
C GLN A 1200 6.10 21.81 9.84
N PRO A 1201 6.51 22.31 11.03
CA PRO A 1201 5.76 23.33 11.74
C PRO A 1201 5.92 24.71 11.07
N LYS A 1202 4.95 25.61 11.28
CA LYS A 1202 5.03 27.00 10.79
C LYS A 1202 6.16 27.78 11.47
N SER A 1203 6.30 27.64 12.78
CA SER A 1203 7.37 28.25 13.56
C SER A 1203 7.70 27.44 14.82
N TRP A 1204 8.89 27.68 15.37
CA TRP A 1204 9.33 27.12 16.65
C TRP A 1204 9.17 28.17 17.75
N ASP A 1205 8.96 27.75 19.00
CA ASP A 1205 9.04 28.62 20.18
C ASP A 1205 10.39 28.38 20.89
N PRO A 1206 11.41 29.25 20.67
CA PRO A 1206 12.75 29.05 21.22
C PRO A 1206 12.81 28.97 22.74
N LYS A 1207 11.83 29.56 23.44
CA LYS A 1207 11.81 29.62 24.91
C LYS A 1207 11.24 28.35 25.54
N ARG A 1208 10.51 27.53 24.77
CA ARG A 1208 9.82 26.32 25.25
C ARG A 1208 10.19 25.12 24.39
N PHE A 1209 11.49 24.94 24.18
CA PHE A 1209 12.03 23.87 23.35
C PHE A 1209 12.88 22.88 24.16
N THR A 1210 14.08 23.30 24.56
CA THR A 1210 15.04 22.53 25.36
C THR A 1210 15.85 23.47 26.25
N GLU A 1211 16.33 23.00 27.40
CA GLU A 1211 17.16 23.76 28.35
C GLU A 1211 18.31 22.89 28.87
N GLY A 1212 19.50 23.47 29.02
CA GLY A 1212 20.71 22.78 29.51
C GLY A 1212 21.29 21.76 28.53
N THR A 1213 22.42 21.16 28.91
CA THR A 1213 23.20 20.24 28.05
C THR A 1213 23.72 19.05 28.86
N LYS A 1214 23.60 17.83 28.32
CA LYS A 1214 24.12 16.59 28.94
C LYS A 1214 25.28 16.02 28.12
N GLU A 1215 25.39 14.70 28.03
CA GLU A 1215 26.43 13.97 27.30
C GLU A 1215 26.25 14.09 25.77
N THR A 1216 27.35 13.89 25.04
CA THR A 1216 27.37 13.83 23.58
C THR A 1216 27.64 12.40 23.15
N SER A 1217 26.73 11.81 22.39
CA SER A 1217 26.90 10.49 21.76
C SER A 1217 27.42 10.66 20.33
N VAL A 1218 28.26 9.73 19.88
CA VAL A 1218 28.70 9.70 18.49
C VAL A 1218 28.56 8.31 17.90
N PHE A 1219 27.97 8.26 16.71
CA PHE A 1219 27.71 7.04 15.95
C PHE A 1219 28.42 7.12 14.60
N SER A 1220 29.18 6.10 14.23
CA SER A 1220 29.76 5.99 12.88
C SER A 1220 28.95 4.99 12.07
N LEU A 1221 28.49 5.43 10.88
CA LEU A 1221 27.70 4.64 9.94
C LEU A 1221 28.41 4.56 8.59
N TYR A 1222 28.54 3.35 8.04
CA TYR A 1222 29.09 3.14 6.69
C TYR A 1222 28.56 1.85 6.06
N LYS A 1223 28.65 1.74 4.73
CA LYS A 1223 28.31 0.52 3.97
C LYS A 1223 29.57 -0.17 3.45
N ASN A 1224 29.51 -1.50 3.36
CA ASN A 1224 30.54 -2.31 2.72
C ASN A 1224 30.47 -2.29 1.18
#